data_AF-A0A2H5WY75-F1
#
_entry.id   AF-A0A2H5WY75-F1
#
_cell.length_a   1.000
_cell.length_b   1.000
_cell.length_c   1.000
_cell.angle_alpha   90.00
_cell.angle_beta   90.00
_cell.angle_gamma   90.00
#
_symmetry.space_group_name_H-M   'P 1'
#
loop_
_entity.id
_entity.type
_entity.pdbx_description
1 polymer ?
#
loop_
_entity_poly.entity_id
_entity_poly.type
_entity_poly.pdbx_seq_one_letter_code
_entity_poly.pdbx_strand_id
1 'polypeptide(L)'
;MKQEGRAQEASALSSEPPFRVGRVLLTGCLLIALTSVIVASAELVAQTIQIGMMQLPPAVVALLFVLVLLNRGLGRLDRRWAFTSRELGALFVMMLFGAMLASRGLMERLLPIQVALGYYAEANRWDALYFPYLQPFMVPWSLDSPQPEPLVRWFYQRIPYGEPIPWGAWIGSTLNWLVLIGAAFFAFLCLSTLLRKQWVENERLAFPLVQLPLELVRGGEFLGNRAFWFGAMLPLFVFTLNGLHKNIPTIPEVTLSYPLNPYFANPPLDRLTFFRAYLSFAAVGFFFLIPTELLFSFWFFYLLSKGLEILGLMNGFETEARHAAAAGFVKWSCSGAFFAVAFYILYSARHHLRYIGRVVAGIESPPSRGGELMSYRVAFWGLVIAFLVIVLWCMRMGMSGWVSAVVFAIYLFVQGLVMARCTAEGGLLITEGCFTPMDVVTLEKYATFSPRNLTVMAFIDGLFMRDLRGIPITGYLDAQKLGEEVHLDRQVLLRVIIGGMGLAILVAFLFQLWLPYHYGALNLYSYVYQHASVQFFRENAPFMTGGQDAPIPSYRPLFLGLGFVITLALAWARAVFVGFPFHPLGFAMSATWGVVVLWFSMLVAWLIKAPLLRYGGMAMYRRVRPFFLGMIFGEFFSAAVWALLALLFRVETPDYPWP
;
A
#
# COMPACT_ATOMS: atom_id res chain seq x y z
N MET A 1 -26.59 24.83 -25.95
CA MET A 1 -25.55 24.75 -24.90
C MET A 1 -25.11 23.34 -24.49
N LYS A 2 -25.90 22.48 -23.82
CA LYS A 2 -25.43 21.13 -23.37
C LYS A 2 -25.13 20.15 -24.52
N GLN A 3 -25.86 20.25 -25.64
CA GLN A 3 -25.61 19.45 -26.85
C GLN A 3 -24.43 19.97 -27.67
N GLU A 4 -24.24 21.29 -27.75
CA GLU A 4 -23.08 21.89 -28.43
C GLU A 4 -21.77 21.62 -27.69
N GLY A 5 -21.77 21.64 -26.35
CA GLY A 5 -20.61 21.25 -25.55
C GLY A 5 -20.21 19.78 -25.74
N ARG A 6 -21.20 18.87 -25.84
CA ARG A 6 -20.96 17.45 -26.17
C ARG A 6 -20.46 17.23 -27.60
N ALA A 7 -20.94 18.03 -28.55
CA ALA A 7 -20.48 17.98 -29.94
C ALA A 7 -19.05 18.51 -30.08
N GLN A 8 -18.68 19.55 -29.32
CA GLN A 8 -17.31 20.06 -29.25
C GLN A 8 -16.34 19.09 -28.55
N GLU A 9 -16.75 18.44 -27.44
CA GLU A 9 -15.98 17.36 -26.81
C GLU A 9 -15.78 16.16 -27.74
N ALA A 10 -16.83 15.73 -28.46
CA ALA A 10 -16.76 14.63 -29.41
C ALA A 10 -15.88 14.96 -30.64
N SER A 11 -15.89 16.23 -31.09
CA SER A 11 -15.02 16.74 -32.16
C SER A 11 -13.55 16.87 -31.73
N ALA A 12 -13.28 17.24 -30.48
CA ALA A 12 -11.92 17.25 -29.93
C ALA A 12 -11.35 15.83 -29.80
N LEU A 13 -12.17 14.86 -29.34
CA LEU A 13 -11.77 13.46 -29.18
C LEU A 13 -11.50 12.74 -30.51
N SER A 14 -12.11 13.16 -31.62
CA SER A 14 -11.89 12.58 -32.96
C SER A 14 -10.62 13.07 -33.65
N SER A 15 -9.96 14.10 -33.10
CA SER A 15 -8.71 14.68 -33.64
C SER A 15 -7.43 14.11 -33.01
N GLU A 16 -7.56 13.30 -31.95
CA GLU A 16 -6.40 12.72 -31.28
C GLU A 16 -5.82 11.51 -32.02
N PRO A 17 -4.49 11.38 -32.10
CA PRO A 17 -3.84 10.24 -32.75
C PRO A 17 -4.27 8.90 -32.11
N PRO A 18 -4.41 7.83 -32.92
CA PRO A 18 -4.91 6.55 -32.44
C PRO A 18 -3.98 5.95 -31.39
N PHE A 19 -4.57 5.25 -30.41
CA PHE A 19 -3.81 4.57 -29.37
C PHE A 19 -3.08 3.34 -29.95
N ARG A 20 -1.74 3.33 -29.90
CA ARG A 20 -0.92 2.27 -30.53
C ARG A 20 -0.62 1.15 -29.54
N VAL A 21 -1.58 0.24 -29.39
CA VAL A 21 -1.56 -0.87 -28.41
C VAL A 21 -0.24 -1.66 -28.45
N GLY A 22 0.21 -2.11 -29.63
CA GLY A 22 1.41 -2.96 -29.74
C GLY A 22 2.68 -2.29 -29.22
N ARG A 23 2.84 -0.98 -29.49
CA ARG A 23 3.97 -0.19 -29.02
C ARG A 23 3.95 0.00 -27.50
N VAL A 24 2.76 0.28 -26.95
CA VAL A 24 2.57 0.42 -25.49
C VAL A 24 2.86 -0.89 -24.78
N LEU A 25 2.37 -2.02 -25.30
CA LEU A 25 2.63 -3.32 -24.70
C LEU A 25 4.12 -3.67 -24.72
N LEU A 26 4.81 -3.53 -25.86
CA LEU A 26 6.25 -3.82 -25.95
C LEU A 26 7.07 -2.95 -24.99
N THR A 27 6.86 -1.64 -25.03
CA THR A 27 7.57 -0.67 -24.17
C THR A 27 7.22 -0.92 -22.70
N GLY A 28 5.95 -1.18 -22.42
CA GLY A 28 5.45 -1.47 -21.09
C GLY A 28 6.02 -2.75 -20.51
N CYS A 29 6.19 -3.81 -21.31
CA CYS A 29 6.84 -5.04 -20.87
C CYS A 29 8.28 -4.80 -20.43
N LEU A 30 9.04 -4.03 -21.22
CA LEU A 30 10.40 -3.65 -20.88
C LEU A 30 10.45 -2.78 -19.61
N LEU A 31 9.54 -1.81 -19.49
CA LEU A 31 9.48 -0.93 -18.33
C LEU A 31 9.04 -1.67 -17.06
N ILE A 32 8.13 -2.63 -17.14
CA ILE A 32 7.78 -3.51 -16.00
C ILE A 32 9.02 -4.27 -15.56
N ALA A 33 9.71 -4.92 -16.50
CA ALA A 33 10.89 -5.70 -16.16
C ALA A 33 11.99 -4.85 -15.52
N LEU A 34 12.27 -3.68 -16.11
CA LEU A 34 13.23 -2.71 -15.57
C LEU A 34 12.81 -2.23 -14.18
N THR A 35 11.53 -1.87 -13.99
CA THR A 35 11.02 -1.38 -12.70
C THR A 35 11.13 -2.46 -11.63
N SER A 36 10.69 -3.70 -11.91
CA SER A 36 10.74 -4.79 -10.94
C SER A 36 12.18 -5.16 -10.57
N VAL A 37 13.12 -5.14 -11.51
CA VAL A 37 14.54 -5.42 -11.24
C VAL A 37 15.18 -4.29 -10.43
N ILE A 38 14.93 -3.03 -10.78
CA ILE A 38 15.47 -1.88 -10.03
C ILE A 38 14.97 -1.89 -8.59
N VAL A 39 13.65 -2.05 -8.40
CA VAL A 39 13.03 -2.11 -7.07
C VAL A 39 13.62 -3.27 -6.27
N ALA A 40 13.56 -4.49 -6.80
CA ALA A 40 14.08 -5.66 -6.09
C ALA A 40 15.57 -5.53 -5.74
N SER A 41 16.39 -4.97 -6.64
CA SER A 41 17.82 -4.79 -6.38
C SER A 41 18.05 -3.73 -5.30
N ALA A 42 17.40 -2.58 -5.39
CA ALA A 42 17.54 -1.50 -4.41
C ALA A 42 17.09 -1.94 -3.01
N GLU A 43 15.96 -2.63 -2.91
CA GLU A 43 15.39 -3.00 -1.61
C GLU A 43 16.11 -4.21 -1.01
N LEU A 44 16.33 -5.27 -1.80
CA LEU A 44 16.81 -6.56 -1.26
C LEU A 44 18.34 -6.67 -1.25
N VAL A 45 19.03 -6.08 -2.24
CA VAL A 45 20.49 -6.21 -2.40
C VAL A 45 21.23 -5.02 -1.81
N ALA A 46 20.82 -3.78 -2.14
CA ALA A 46 21.46 -2.61 -1.55
C ALA A 46 21.07 -2.42 -0.08
N GLN A 47 19.86 -2.81 0.31
CA GLN A 47 19.33 -2.77 1.70
C GLN A 47 19.26 -1.38 2.33
N THR A 48 19.53 -0.32 1.56
CA THR A 48 19.64 1.03 2.10
C THR A 48 18.36 1.85 1.93
N ILE A 49 17.52 1.52 0.92
CA ILE A 49 16.34 2.31 0.60
C ILE A 49 15.20 1.48 0.00
N GLN A 50 13.97 1.78 0.44
CA GLN A 50 12.75 1.11 0.00
C GLN A 50 11.98 1.98 -1.01
N ILE A 51 12.28 1.83 -2.30
CA ILE A 51 11.76 2.68 -3.40
C ILE A 51 10.51 2.12 -4.11
N GLY A 52 10.05 0.92 -3.72
CA GLY A 52 8.90 0.20 -4.26
C GLY A 52 7.71 0.11 -3.31
N MET A 53 7.91 0.33 -2.01
CA MET A 53 6.95 0.01 -0.95
C MET A 53 5.74 0.95 -0.81
N MET A 54 5.77 2.14 -1.44
CA MET A 54 4.70 3.15 -1.30
C MET A 54 3.60 2.96 -2.34
N GLN A 55 2.40 3.50 -2.06
CA GLN A 55 1.28 3.50 -3.03
C GLN A 55 1.62 4.24 -4.33
N LEU A 56 2.43 5.30 -4.24
CA LEU A 56 3.10 5.89 -5.39
C LEU A 56 4.62 5.63 -5.25
N PRO A 57 5.16 4.57 -5.87
CA PRO A 57 6.55 4.21 -5.71
C PRO A 57 7.51 5.30 -6.25
N PRO A 58 8.53 5.74 -5.48
CA PRO A 58 9.55 6.66 -5.95
C PRO A 58 10.21 6.25 -7.27
N ALA A 59 10.49 4.94 -7.43
CA ALA A 59 11.09 4.39 -8.65
C ALA A 59 10.24 4.68 -9.90
N VAL A 60 8.92 4.56 -9.78
CA VAL A 60 7.97 4.77 -10.89
C VAL A 60 7.93 6.24 -11.29
N VAL A 61 7.97 7.16 -10.32
CA VAL A 61 8.00 8.60 -10.60
C VAL A 61 9.27 8.99 -11.34
N ALA A 62 10.43 8.49 -10.91
CA ALA A 62 11.71 8.76 -11.56
C ALA A 62 11.76 8.19 -12.99
N LEU A 63 11.35 6.92 -13.17
CA LEU A 63 11.30 6.29 -14.49
C LEU A 63 10.29 6.96 -15.43
N LEU A 64 9.13 7.37 -14.92
CA LEU A 64 8.15 8.13 -15.68
C LEU A 64 8.74 9.47 -16.14
N PHE A 65 9.46 10.19 -15.27
CA PHE A 65 10.09 11.45 -15.64
C PHE A 65 11.14 11.26 -16.75
N VAL A 66 12.01 10.26 -16.62
CA VAL A 66 12.98 9.91 -17.67
C VAL A 66 12.26 9.57 -18.98
N LEU A 67 11.20 8.77 -18.92
CA LEU A 67 10.38 8.42 -20.09
C LEU A 67 9.76 9.66 -20.74
N VAL A 68 9.26 10.62 -19.96
CA VAL A 68 8.69 11.88 -20.46
C VAL A 68 9.77 12.75 -21.13
N LEU A 69 10.98 12.82 -20.58
CA LEU A 69 12.09 13.54 -21.21
C LEU A 69 12.51 12.90 -22.54
N LEU A 70 12.66 11.57 -22.56
CA LEU A 70 12.95 10.82 -23.78
C LEU A 70 11.84 11.03 -24.81
N ASN A 71 10.57 10.99 -24.39
CA ASN A 71 9.43 11.23 -25.25
C ASN A 71 9.44 12.62 -25.88
N ARG A 72 9.79 13.65 -25.10
CA ARG A 72 9.93 15.03 -25.59
C ARG A 72 11.08 15.17 -26.59
N GLY A 73 12.18 14.44 -26.38
CA GLY A 73 13.29 14.33 -27.34
C GLY A 73 12.86 13.67 -28.65
N LEU A 74 12.19 12.52 -28.57
CA LEU A 74 11.64 11.82 -29.74
C LEU A 74 10.66 12.70 -30.52
N GLY A 75 9.79 13.44 -29.85
CA GLY A 75 8.84 14.35 -30.49
C GLY A 75 9.47 15.56 -31.18
N ARG A 76 10.71 15.94 -30.82
CA ARG A 76 11.49 16.95 -31.56
C ARG A 76 12.10 16.39 -32.84
N LEU A 77 12.42 15.09 -32.86
CA LEU A 77 12.93 14.40 -34.05
C LEU A 77 11.79 14.09 -35.03
N ASP A 78 10.77 13.38 -34.57
CA ASP A 78 9.55 13.12 -35.31
C ASP A 78 8.35 12.98 -34.35
N ARG A 79 7.30 13.77 -34.57
CA ARG A 79 6.05 13.70 -33.81
C ARG A 79 5.41 12.31 -33.85
N ARG A 80 5.63 11.53 -34.90
CA ARG A 80 5.16 10.15 -35.01
C ARG A 80 5.80 9.23 -33.98
N TRP A 81 7.00 9.52 -33.51
CA TRP A 81 7.68 8.73 -32.49
C TRP A 81 7.33 9.17 -31.07
N ALA A 82 6.72 10.34 -30.86
CA ALA A 82 6.24 10.70 -29.53
C ALA A 82 5.06 9.81 -29.10
N PHE A 83 5.08 9.33 -27.88
CA PHE A 83 3.94 8.78 -27.15
C PHE A 83 2.94 9.88 -26.80
N THR A 84 1.66 9.54 -26.86
CA THR A 84 0.55 10.40 -26.43
C THR A 84 0.38 10.35 -24.91
N SER A 85 -0.38 11.29 -24.34
CA SER A 85 -0.72 11.28 -22.90
C SER A 85 -1.47 9.99 -22.50
N ARG A 86 -2.32 9.46 -23.38
CA ARG A 86 -3.01 8.17 -23.19
C ARG A 86 -2.02 7.01 -23.09
N GLU A 87 -1.02 6.98 -23.98
CA GLU A 87 0.01 5.94 -24.03
C GLU A 87 0.95 6.03 -22.82
N LEU A 88 1.41 7.22 -22.46
CA LEU A 88 2.21 7.45 -21.25
C LEU A 88 1.44 7.10 -19.97
N GLY A 89 0.15 7.42 -19.90
CA GLY A 89 -0.72 7.01 -18.80
C GLY A 89 -0.82 5.50 -18.66
N ALA A 90 -0.95 4.76 -19.76
CA ALA A 90 -0.93 3.31 -19.76
C ALA A 90 0.43 2.74 -19.32
N LEU A 91 1.54 3.30 -19.80
CA LEU A 91 2.90 2.89 -19.38
C LEU A 91 3.14 3.16 -17.89
N PHE A 92 2.64 4.27 -17.36
CA PHE A 92 2.68 4.55 -15.93
C PHE A 92 1.92 3.49 -15.13
N VAL A 93 0.71 3.12 -15.53
CA VAL A 93 -0.08 2.07 -14.85
C VAL A 93 0.68 0.73 -14.86
N MET A 94 1.33 0.38 -15.97
CA MET A 94 2.17 -0.82 -16.06
C MET A 94 3.34 -0.78 -15.07
N MET A 95 4.09 0.32 -15.03
CA MET A 95 5.19 0.50 -14.07
C MET A 95 4.72 0.50 -12.61
N LEU A 96 3.56 1.10 -12.33
CA LEU A 96 2.95 1.15 -11.00
C LEU A 96 2.77 -0.26 -10.43
N PHE A 97 2.09 -1.15 -11.18
CA PHE A 97 1.93 -2.55 -10.75
C PHE A 97 3.27 -3.32 -10.76
N GLY A 98 4.18 -2.99 -11.68
CA GLY A 98 5.54 -3.53 -11.70
C GLY A 98 6.32 -3.31 -10.40
N ALA A 99 6.27 -2.10 -9.85
CA ALA A 99 6.89 -1.75 -8.57
C ALA A 99 6.12 -2.32 -7.38
N MET A 100 4.79 -2.13 -7.32
CA MET A 100 3.97 -2.59 -6.19
C MET A 100 4.09 -4.10 -5.96
N LEU A 101 4.07 -4.90 -7.03
CA LEU A 101 4.10 -6.36 -6.94
C LEU A 101 5.51 -6.93 -6.75
N ALA A 102 6.54 -6.21 -7.21
CA ALA A 102 7.92 -6.56 -6.91
C ALA A 102 8.27 -6.29 -5.44
N SER A 103 7.75 -5.22 -4.85
CA SER A 103 8.01 -4.88 -3.45
C SER A 103 7.08 -5.65 -2.49
N ARG A 104 6.80 -5.05 -1.33
CA ARG A 104 5.94 -5.54 -0.24
C ARG A 104 4.52 -5.93 -0.65
N GLY A 105 4.04 -5.48 -1.81
CA GLY A 105 2.70 -5.80 -2.30
C GLY A 105 2.50 -7.25 -2.71
N LEU A 106 3.57 -7.99 -3.02
CA LEU A 106 3.46 -9.43 -3.24
C LEU A 106 4.76 -10.22 -3.04
N MET A 107 5.78 -9.96 -3.87
CA MET A 107 6.85 -10.95 -4.07
C MET A 107 7.83 -11.04 -2.88
N GLU A 108 8.08 -9.91 -2.20
CA GLU A 108 8.81 -9.89 -0.92
C GLU A 108 8.10 -10.66 0.20
N ARG A 109 6.79 -10.91 0.07
CA ARG A 109 6.02 -11.68 1.07
C ARG A 109 5.89 -13.14 0.65
N LEU A 110 5.56 -13.37 -0.62
CA LEU A 110 5.21 -14.70 -1.14
C LEU A 110 6.39 -15.68 -1.17
N LEU A 111 7.58 -15.25 -1.58
CA LEU A 111 8.72 -16.18 -1.65
C LEU A 111 9.22 -16.58 -0.25
N PRO A 112 9.50 -15.64 0.68
CA PRO A 112 10.05 -16.01 1.97
C PRO A 112 9.07 -16.82 2.84
N ILE A 113 7.77 -16.51 2.81
CA ILE A 113 6.78 -17.18 3.67
C ILE A 113 6.68 -18.68 3.37
N GLN A 114 6.96 -19.11 2.13
CA GLN A 114 6.91 -20.52 1.71
C GLN A 114 8.06 -21.37 2.29
N VAL A 115 9.19 -20.77 2.65
CA VAL A 115 10.41 -21.48 3.09
C VAL A 115 10.87 -21.14 4.48
N ALA A 116 10.47 -19.99 5.04
CA ALA A 116 10.90 -19.53 6.36
C ALA A 116 10.56 -20.54 7.46
N LEU A 117 9.36 -21.14 7.43
CA LEU A 117 8.95 -22.14 8.40
C LEU A 117 9.88 -23.36 8.41
N GLY A 118 10.26 -23.87 7.23
CA GLY A 118 11.17 -25.00 7.10
C GLY A 118 12.61 -24.67 7.52
N TYR A 119 13.10 -23.47 7.19
CA TYR A 119 14.48 -23.07 7.53
C TYR A 119 14.68 -22.89 9.04
N TYR A 120 13.72 -22.28 9.73
CA TYR A 120 13.80 -22.00 11.16
C TYR A 120 13.23 -23.11 12.04
N ALA A 121 12.87 -24.26 11.46
CA ALA A 121 12.17 -25.34 12.17
C ALA A 121 12.98 -25.91 13.34
N GLU A 122 14.22 -26.31 13.10
CA GLU A 122 15.09 -26.97 14.08
C GLU A 122 15.32 -26.09 15.32
N ALA A 123 15.65 -24.81 15.11
CA ALA A 123 15.96 -23.88 16.21
C ALA A 123 14.74 -23.55 17.10
N ASN A 124 13.51 -23.70 16.59
CA ASN A 124 12.28 -23.31 17.28
C ASN A 124 11.33 -24.48 17.56
N ARG A 125 11.73 -25.71 17.21
CA ARG A 125 10.89 -26.91 17.16
C ARG A 125 9.59 -26.73 16.36
N TRP A 126 9.63 -25.95 15.29
CA TRP A 126 8.43 -25.67 14.49
C TRP A 126 7.99 -26.85 13.62
N ASP A 127 8.88 -27.82 13.41
CA ASP A 127 8.56 -29.12 12.86
C ASP A 127 7.44 -29.80 13.68
N ALA A 128 7.59 -29.88 15.00
CA ALA A 128 6.59 -30.48 15.88
C ALA A 128 5.32 -29.62 16.02
N LEU A 129 5.45 -28.29 15.94
CA LEU A 129 4.33 -27.38 16.13
C LEU A 129 3.45 -27.25 14.88
N TYR A 130 4.05 -27.07 13.70
CA TYR A 130 3.32 -26.65 12.50
C TYR A 130 3.20 -27.72 11.42
N PHE A 131 4.21 -28.58 11.24
CA PHE A 131 4.20 -29.54 10.12
C PHE A 131 3.01 -30.49 10.14
N PRO A 132 2.49 -30.97 11.30
CA PRO A 132 1.29 -31.81 11.36
C PRO A 132 0.03 -31.15 10.77
N TYR A 133 0.01 -29.82 10.64
CA TYR A 133 -1.13 -29.06 10.15
C TYR A 133 -0.92 -28.48 8.75
N LEU A 134 0.27 -28.64 8.17
CA LEU A 134 0.59 -28.18 6.81
C LEU A 134 -0.01 -29.09 5.74
N GLN A 135 -0.33 -28.49 4.60
CA GLN A 135 -0.66 -29.23 3.39
C GLN A 135 0.53 -29.19 2.43
N PRO A 136 0.92 -30.30 1.78
CA PRO A 136 2.13 -30.37 0.95
C PRO A 136 2.19 -29.32 -0.16
N PHE A 137 1.04 -28.89 -0.71
CA PHE A 137 1.02 -27.90 -1.80
C PHE A 137 1.36 -26.47 -1.35
N MET A 138 1.30 -26.17 -0.05
CA MET A 138 1.53 -24.82 0.50
C MET A 138 3.01 -24.42 0.47
N VAL A 139 3.90 -25.38 0.35
CA VAL A 139 5.34 -25.18 0.43
C VAL A 139 6.04 -25.94 -0.71
N PRO A 140 7.22 -25.47 -1.18
CA PRO A 140 7.96 -26.13 -2.26
C PRO A 140 8.85 -27.29 -1.77
N TRP A 141 8.77 -27.71 -0.50
CA TRP A 141 9.64 -28.70 0.13
C TRP A 141 8.82 -29.82 0.80
N SER A 142 9.43 -30.98 1.03
CA SER A 142 8.72 -32.14 1.61
C SER A 142 8.50 -32.02 3.12
N LEU A 143 7.28 -32.33 3.57
CA LEU A 143 6.94 -32.39 4.99
C LEU A 143 7.52 -33.62 5.71
N ASP A 144 7.88 -34.66 4.94
CA ASP A 144 8.35 -35.94 5.48
C ASP A 144 9.82 -35.89 5.91
N SER A 145 10.55 -34.84 5.51
CA SER A 145 11.94 -34.61 5.88
C SER A 145 12.03 -33.50 6.93
N PRO A 146 12.33 -33.83 8.21
CA PRO A 146 12.50 -32.82 9.26
C PRO A 146 13.79 -31.99 9.11
N GLN A 147 14.68 -32.36 8.18
CA GLN A 147 15.87 -31.58 7.83
C GLN A 147 15.53 -30.57 6.74
N PRO A 148 16.16 -29.38 6.71
CA PRO A 148 15.94 -28.48 5.62
C PRO A 148 16.55 -29.14 4.38
N GLU A 149 15.66 -29.57 3.49
CA GLU A 149 16.01 -30.08 2.17
C GLU A 149 17.02 -29.12 1.51
N PRO A 150 17.86 -29.62 0.58
CA PRO A 150 18.80 -28.77 -0.14
C PRO A 150 18.14 -27.50 -0.67
N LEU A 151 16.89 -27.56 -1.13
CA LEU A 151 16.08 -26.42 -1.55
C LEU A 151 16.02 -25.28 -0.53
N VAL A 152 15.69 -25.59 0.73
CA VAL A 152 15.47 -24.60 1.80
C VAL A 152 16.80 -24.07 2.34
N ARG A 153 17.79 -24.96 2.53
CA ARG A 153 19.15 -24.52 2.94
C ARG A 153 19.77 -23.62 1.87
N TRP A 154 19.76 -24.03 0.61
CA TRP A 154 20.34 -23.26 -0.49
C TRP A 154 19.68 -21.90 -0.70
N PHE A 155 18.38 -21.77 -0.43
CA PHE A 155 17.69 -20.49 -0.48
C PHE A 155 18.26 -19.49 0.53
N TYR A 156 18.53 -19.92 1.76
CA TYR A 156 19.05 -19.04 2.82
C TYR A 156 20.58 -18.89 2.80
N GLN A 157 21.29 -19.96 2.45
CA GLN A 157 22.74 -20.08 2.61
C GLN A 157 23.51 -20.04 1.29
N ARG A 158 22.82 -19.82 0.15
CA ARG A 158 23.33 -19.88 -1.23
C ARG A 158 23.39 -21.29 -1.81
N ILE A 159 23.14 -21.39 -3.12
CA ILE A 159 23.26 -22.64 -3.87
C ILE A 159 24.74 -23.00 -4.12
N PRO A 160 25.14 -24.29 -3.98
CA PRO A 160 26.47 -24.75 -4.36
C PRO A 160 26.77 -24.49 -5.84
N TYR A 161 28.04 -24.29 -6.16
CA TYR A 161 28.47 -24.07 -7.54
C TYR A 161 28.15 -25.28 -8.42
N GLY A 162 27.51 -25.05 -9.57
CA GLY A 162 27.16 -26.08 -10.55
C GLY A 162 25.77 -26.72 -10.35
N GLU A 163 25.11 -26.47 -9.21
CA GLU A 163 23.76 -27.00 -8.95
C GLU A 163 22.66 -26.10 -9.55
N PRO A 164 21.60 -26.67 -10.16
CA PRO A 164 20.50 -25.90 -10.71
C PRO A 164 19.49 -25.49 -9.62
N ILE A 165 18.89 -24.30 -9.79
CA ILE A 165 17.75 -23.88 -8.96
C ILE A 165 16.59 -24.87 -9.16
N PRO A 166 15.93 -25.34 -8.08
CA PRO A 166 14.83 -26.31 -8.16
C PRO A 166 13.51 -25.65 -8.63
N TRP A 167 13.48 -25.20 -9.88
CA TRP A 167 12.35 -24.44 -10.46
C TRP A 167 11.02 -25.17 -10.38
N GLY A 168 10.99 -26.48 -10.62
CA GLY A 168 9.75 -27.26 -10.64
C GLY A 168 8.97 -27.20 -9.32
N ALA A 169 9.69 -27.30 -8.20
CA ALA A 169 9.11 -27.24 -6.86
C ALA A 169 8.51 -25.85 -6.56
N TRP A 170 9.26 -24.79 -6.89
CA TRP A 170 8.80 -23.41 -6.72
C TRP A 170 7.61 -23.06 -7.60
N ILE A 171 7.62 -23.46 -8.88
CA ILE A 171 6.51 -23.21 -9.80
C ILE A 171 5.24 -23.90 -9.27
N GLY A 172 5.34 -25.16 -8.83
CA GLY A 172 4.22 -25.92 -8.28
C GLY A 172 3.59 -25.22 -7.07
N SER A 173 4.39 -24.88 -6.05
CA SER A 173 3.87 -24.23 -4.84
C SER A 173 3.36 -22.82 -5.11
N THR A 174 4.11 -22.02 -5.88
CA THR A 174 3.72 -20.63 -6.21
C THR A 174 2.43 -20.57 -7.01
N LEU A 175 2.20 -21.48 -7.98
CA LEU A 175 0.93 -21.55 -8.71
C LEU A 175 -0.26 -21.80 -7.79
N ASN A 176 -0.11 -22.62 -6.74
CA ASN A 176 -1.16 -22.84 -5.75
C ASN A 176 -1.47 -21.57 -4.95
N TRP A 177 -0.45 -20.81 -4.56
CA TRP A 177 -0.64 -19.51 -3.90
C TRP A 177 -1.28 -18.48 -4.84
N LEU A 178 -0.92 -18.48 -6.12
CA LEU A 178 -1.47 -17.57 -7.12
C LEU A 178 -2.97 -17.75 -7.35
N VAL A 179 -3.55 -18.93 -7.06
CA VAL A 179 -5.02 -19.10 -7.05
C VAL A 179 -5.66 -18.20 -5.99
N LEU A 180 -5.14 -18.24 -4.76
CA LEU A 180 -5.66 -17.43 -3.66
C LEU A 180 -5.39 -15.93 -3.87
N ILE A 181 -4.16 -15.58 -4.26
CA ILE A 181 -3.76 -14.20 -4.55
C ILE A 181 -4.59 -13.65 -5.72
N GLY A 182 -4.74 -14.42 -6.79
CA GLY A 182 -5.54 -14.06 -7.95
C GLY A 182 -7.01 -13.82 -7.59
N ALA A 183 -7.58 -14.66 -6.73
CA ALA A 183 -8.95 -14.46 -6.23
C ALA A 183 -9.07 -13.18 -5.38
N ALA A 184 -8.13 -12.90 -4.48
CA ALA A 184 -8.12 -11.66 -3.69
C ALA A 184 -7.94 -10.41 -4.55
N PHE A 185 -7.02 -10.45 -5.51
CA PHE A 185 -6.78 -9.34 -6.45
C PHE A 185 -8.01 -9.11 -7.34
N PHE A 186 -8.63 -10.18 -7.82
CA PHE A 186 -9.85 -10.08 -8.60
C PHE A 186 -11.03 -9.55 -7.78
N ALA A 187 -11.18 -9.96 -6.51
CA ALA A 187 -12.17 -9.39 -5.59
C ALA A 187 -11.97 -7.86 -5.42
N PHE A 188 -10.72 -7.41 -5.27
CA PHE A 188 -10.40 -5.98 -5.22
C PHE A 188 -10.69 -5.25 -6.52
N LEU A 189 -10.46 -5.86 -7.68
CA LEU A 189 -10.80 -5.29 -8.99
C LEU A 189 -12.32 -5.18 -9.19
N CYS A 190 -13.08 -6.16 -8.70
CA CYS A 190 -14.53 -6.08 -8.65
C CYS A 190 -15.00 -4.95 -7.73
N LEU A 191 -14.47 -4.87 -6.50
CA LEU A 191 -14.78 -3.79 -5.55
C LEU A 191 -14.43 -2.41 -6.12
N SER A 192 -13.27 -2.26 -6.75
CA SER A 192 -12.87 -1.00 -7.36
C SER A 192 -13.82 -0.60 -8.49
N THR A 193 -14.31 -1.55 -9.28
CA THR A 193 -15.30 -1.27 -10.35
C THR A 193 -16.66 -0.86 -9.77
N LEU A 194 -17.14 -1.55 -8.73
CA LEU A 194 -18.44 -1.26 -8.12
C LEU A 194 -18.48 0.12 -7.43
N LEU A 195 -17.36 0.53 -6.84
CA LEU A 195 -17.26 1.78 -6.06
C LEU A 195 -16.72 2.97 -6.86
N ARG A 196 -16.05 2.76 -8.00
CA ARG A 196 -15.40 3.84 -8.77
C ARG A 196 -16.37 4.98 -9.09
N LYS A 197 -17.55 4.69 -9.61
CA LYS A 197 -18.53 5.75 -9.94
C LYS A 197 -18.94 6.57 -8.72
N GLN A 198 -19.18 5.92 -7.58
CA GLN A 198 -19.55 6.58 -6.34
C GLN A 198 -18.43 7.52 -5.86
N TRP A 199 -17.19 7.07 -5.86
CA TRP A 199 -16.08 7.86 -5.32
C TRP A 199 -15.54 8.91 -6.30
N VAL A 200 -15.43 8.56 -7.58
CA VAL A 200 -14.85 9.46 -8.60
C VAL A 200 -15.85 10.50 -9.08
N GLU A 201 -17.11 10.11 -9.35
CA GLU A 201 -18.09 11.01 -9.97
C GLU A 201 -19.02 11.66 -8.94
N ASN A 202 -19.61 10.86 -8.03
CA ASN A 202 -20.62 11.36 -7.09
C ASN A 202 -19.97 12.13 -5.92
N GLU A 203 -18.92 11.56 -5.33
CA GLU A 203 -18.22 12.16 -4.17
C GLU A 203 -17.00 13.00 -4.56
N ARG A 204 -16.49 12.84 -5.78
CA ARG A 204 -15.36 13.60 -6.35
C ARG A 204 -14.15 13.66 -5.41
N LEU A 205 -13.68 12.48 -4.98
CA LEU A 205 -12.48 12.39 -4.15
C LEU A 205 -11.26 13.02 -4.85
N ALA A 206 -10.28 13.46 -4.06
CA ALA A 206 -9.18 14.28 -4.53
C ALA A 206 -8.12 13.53 -5.35
N PHE A 207 -7.94 12.23 -5.10
CA PHE A 207 -6.90 11.36 -5.67
C PHE A 207 -5.50 12.03 -5.72
N PRO A 208 -4.92 12.43 -4.58
CA PRO A 208 -3.66 13.18 -4.54
C PRO A 208 -2.49 12.46 -5.22
N LEU A 209 -2.43 11.12 -5.11
CA LEU A 209 -1.37 10.29 -5.66
C LEU A 209 -1.34 10.29 -7.20
N VAL A 210 -2.47 10.55 -7.84
CA VAL A 210 -2.59 10.63 -9.31
C VAL A 210 -2.11 11.98 -9.85
N GLN A 211 -2.07 13.03 -9.03
CA GLN A 211 -1.85 14.40 -9.52
C GLN A 211 -0.47 14.60 -10.12
N LEU A 212 0.61 14.16 -9.45
CA LEU A 212 1.97 14.33 -10.01
C LEU A 212 2.16 13.51 -11.31
N PRO A 213 1.85 12.20 -11.37
CA PRO A 213 1.93 11.45 -12.61
C PRO A 213 1.11 12.06 -13.75
N LEU A 214 -0.10 12.54 -13.45
CA LEU A 214 -0.96 13.17 -14.46
C LEU A 214 -0.34 14.43 -15.07
N GLU A 215 0.24 15.31 -14.25
CA GLU A 215 0.91 16.53 -14.73
C GLU A 215 2.18 16.19 -15.55
N LEU A 216 2.93 15.17 -15.13
CA LEU A 216 4.10 14.68 -15.88
C LEU A 216 3.69 14.09 -17.24
N VAL A 217 2.62 13.29 -17.28
CA VAL A 217 2.09 12.67 -18.50
C VAL A 217 1.52 13.70 -19.48
N ARG A 218 0.79 14.70 -18.98
CA ARG A 218 0.26 15.80 -19.82
C ARG A 218 1.37 16.67 -20.41
N GLY A 219 2.50 16.81 -19.70
CA GLY A 219 3.68 17.51 -20.19
C GLY A 219 3.43 18.99 -20.50
N GLY A 220 4.16 19.53 -21.49
CA GLY A 220 3.97 20.92 -21.95
C GLY A 220 4.54 21.98 -21.00
N GLU A 221 3.68 22.91 -20.57
CA GLU A 221 4.01 24.07 -19.72
C GLU A 221 4.39 23.69 -18.28
N PHE A 222 3.91 22.54 -17.78
CA PHE A 222 4.19 22.09 -16.42
C PHE A 222 5.70 21.92 -16.17
N LEU A 223 6.41 21.28 -17.10
CA LEU A 223 7.87 21.12 -17.03
C LEU A 223 8.63 22.44 -17.20
N GLY A 224 7.99 23.49 -17.72
CA GLY A 224 8.54 24.85 -17.78
C GLY A 224 8.23 25.69 -16.54
N ASN A 225 7.43 25.18 -15.60
CA ASN A 225 6.98 25.93 -14.45
C ASN A 225 8.12 26.09 -13.43
N ARG A 226 8.53 27.34 -13.18
CA ARG A 226 9.60 27.65 -12.23
C ARG A 226 9.27 27.24 -10.80
N ALA A 227 8.01 27.37 -10.36
CA ALA A 227 7.61 26.99 -9.01
C ALA A 227 7.78 25.49 -8.77
N PHE A 228 7.49 24.66 -9.78
CA PHE A 228 7.75 23.22 -9.73
C PHE A 228 9.25 22.92 -9.48
N TRP A 229 10.14 23.52 -10.27
CA TRP A 229 11.57 23.31 -10.10
C TRP A 229 12.13 23.86 -8.79
N PHE A 230 11.65 25.02 -8.32
CA PHE A 230 12.02 25.51 -6.99
C PHE A 230 11.58 24.55 -5.88
N GLY A 231 10.38 23.99 -6.00
CA GLY A 231 9.91 22.95 -5.08
C GLY A 231 10.75 21.68 -5.14
N ALA A 232 11.18 21.26 -6.32
CA ALA A 232 12.02 20.07 -6.51
C ALA A 232 13.45 20.26 -6.02
N MET A 233 14.02 21.46 -6.18
CA MET A 233 15.39 21.75 -5.76
C MET A 233 15.57 21.65 -4.25
N LEU A 234 14.54 21.94 -3.45
CA LEU A 234 14.62 21.89 -1.99
C LEU A 234 14.98 20.48 -1.47
N PRO A 235 14.21 19.42 -1.71
CA PRO A 235 14.58 18.06 -1.30
C PRO A 235 15.83 17.57 -2.03
N LEU A 236 16.00 17.88 -3.33
CA LEU A 236 17.20 17.46 -4.07
C LEU A 236 18.48 17.98 -3.40
N PHE A 237 18.49 19.24 -2.97
CA PHE A 237 19.61 19.82 -2.25
C PHE A 237 19.83 19.14 -0.90
N VAL A 238 18.78 19.01 -0.09
CA VAL A 238 18.86 18.42 1.26
C VAL A 238 19.34 16.96 1.21
N PHE A 239 18.76 16.12 0.35
CA PHE A 239 19.15 14.71 0.28
C PHE A 239 20.49 14.50 -0.42
N THR A 240 20.89 15.37 -1.35
CA THR A 240 22.27 15.34 -1.87
C THR A 240 23.27 15.67 -0.77
N LEU A 241 23.00 16.71 0.03
CA LEU A 241 23.86 17.09 1.15
C LEU A 241 23.95 15.97 2.20
N ASN A 242 22.81 15.37 2.59
CA ASN A 242 22.77 14.28 3.56
C ASN A 242 23.46 13.01 3.02
N GLY A 243 23.30 12.69 1.73
CA GLY A 243 23.96 11.53 1.15
C GLY A 243 25.47 11.75 1.03
N LEU A 244 25.90 12.98 0.75
CA LEU A 244 27.30 13.36 0.83
C LEU A 244 27.82 13.27 2.27
N HIS A 245 27.07 13.70 3.29
CA HIS A 245 27.45 13.56 4.70
C HIS A 245 27.70 12.10 5.09
N LYS A 246 26.82 11.17 4.70
CA LYS A 246 26.99 9.73 4.99
C LYS A 246 28.30 9.17 4.44
N ASN A 247 28.67 9.57 3.23
CA ASN A 247 29.89 9.08 2.57
C ASN A 247 31.14 9.94 2.90
N ILE A 248 30.95 11.18 3.34
CA ILE A 248 31.99 12.17 3.67
C ILE A 248 31.56 12.93 4.94
N PRO A 249 31.89 12.41 6.15
CA PRO A 249 31.37 12.94 7.42
C PRO A 249 31.73 14.40 7.76
N THR A 250 32.65 15.03 7.03
CA THR A 250 33.02 16.44 7.20
C THR A 250 31.97 17.43 6.66
N ILE A 251 31.10 16.97 5.77
CA ILE A 251 29.98 17.76 5.23
C ILE A 251 28.86 17.78 6.28
N PRO A 252 28.17 18.89 6.57
CA PRO A 252 27.09 18.91 7.57
C PRO A 252 25.83 18.16 7.11
N GLU A 253 25.11 17.54 8.05
CA GLU A 253 23.80 16.90 7.81
C GLU A 253 22.64 17.86 8.15
N VAL A 254 21.56 17.81 7.37
CA VAL A 254 20.26 18.39 7.73
C VAL A 254 19.37 17.30 8.30
N THR A 255 19.20 17.29 9.63
CA THR A 255 18.36 16.30 10.31
C THR A 255 16.88 16.52 10.01
N LEU A 256 16.23 15.49 9.42
CA LEU A 256 14.79 15.48 9.12
C LEU A 256 13.98 14.57 10.05
N SER A 257 14.63 14.02 11.07
CA SER A 257 14.05 13.03 11.97
C SER A 257 14.42 13.31 13.41
N TYR A 258 13.42 13.61 14.24
CA TYR A 258 13.60 14.02 15.62
C TYR A 258 12.92 13.01 16.56
N PRO A 259 13.68 12.11 17.21
CA PRO A 259 13.13 11.17 18.18
C PRO A 259 12.62 11.94 19.41
N LEU A 260 11.36 11.73 19.80
CA LEU A 260 10.75 12.43 20.92
C LEU A 260 10.69 11.57 22.19
N ASN A 261 10.72 10.24 22.07
CA ASN A 261 10.78 9.33 23.23
C ASN A 261 11.88 9.67 24.25
N PRO A 262 13.12 10.08 23.86
CA PRO A 262 14.16 10.42 24.84
C PRO A 262 13.81 11.54 25.83
N TYR A 263 12.86 12.42 25.49
CA TYR A 263 12.36 13.45 26.40
C TYR A 263 11.44 12.90 27.50
N PHE A 264 11.04 11.64 27.40
CA PHE A 264 10.15 10.92 28.31
C PHE A 264 10.86 9.73 28.98
N ALA A 265 12.13 9.89 29.35
CA ALA A 265 12.97 8.77 29.82
C ALA A 265 12.65 8.26 31.24
N ASN A 266 11.84 8.97 32.03
CA ASN A 266 11.53 8.60 33.41
C ASN A 266 10.23 7.78 33.52
N PRO A 267 10.18 6.74 34.37
CA PRO A 267 8.96 5.99 34.62
C PRO A 267 7.81 6.86 35.15
N PRO A 268 6.55 6.61 34.72
CA PRO A 268 6.10 5.54 33.82
C PRO A 268 6.14 5.91 32.32
N LEU A 269 6.64 7.11 31.96
CA LEU A 269 6.61 7.63 30.59
C LEU A 269 7.69 7.03 29.69
N ASP A 270 8.66 6.33 30.27
CA ASP A 270 9.67 5.52 29.57
C ASP A 270 9.04 4.43 28.67
N ARG A 271 7.80 4.03 28.99
CA ARG A 271 7.00 3.07 28.22
C ARG A 271 6.16 3.70 27.10
N LEU A 272 6.32 4.99 26.83
CA LEU A 272 5.60 5.66 25.76
C LEU A 272 5.91 4.96 24.42
N THR A 273 4.88 4.54 23.70
CA THR A 273 5.05 3.93 22.38
C THR A 273 5.70 4.91 21.40
N PHE A 274 6.14 4.39 20.25
CA PHE A 274 6.87 5.13 19.21
C PHE A 274 6.38 6.57 19.02
N PHE A 275 7.26 7.54 19.28
CA PHE A 275 6.99 8.97 19.16
C PHE A 275 8.18 9.68 18.54
N ARG A 276 8.03 10.06 17.27
CA ARG A 276 9.10 10.64 16.47
C ARG A 276 8.50 11.62 15.47
N ALA A 277 9.17 12.74 15.22
CA ALA A 277 8.77 13.72 14.22
C ALA A 277 9.61 13.54 12.96
N TYR A 278 8.95 13.15 11.85
CA TYR A 278 9.57 13.05 10.54
C TYR A 278 9.09 14.18 9.61
N LEU A 279 10.05 14.86 8.97
CA LEU A 279 9.77 15.90 7.99
C LEU A 279 10.10 15.42 6.57
N SER A 280 9.10 14.84 5.90
CA SER A 280 9.17 14.43 4.49
C SER A 280 8.61 15.52 3.58
N PHE A 281 9.40 15.96 2.60
CA PHE A 281 8.99 16.97 1.63
C PHE A 281 7.91 16.42 0.68
N ALA A 282 7.97 15.14 0.30
CA ALA A 282 6.90 14.51 -0.49
C ALA A 282 5.63 14.40 0.32
N ALA A 283 5.69 13.94 1.57
CA ALA A 283 4.52 13.87 2.44
C ALA A 283 3.88 15.25 2.62
N VAL A 284 4.66 16.30 2.91
CA VAL A 284 4.17 17.69 2.96
C VAL A 284 3.51 18.08 1.63
N GLY A 285 4.13 17.72 0.51
CA GLY A 285 3.61 17.93 -0.84
C GLY A 285 2.25 17.29 -1.08
N PHE A 286 2.07 16.02 -0.73
CA PHE A 286 0.80 15.31 -0.90
C PHE A 286 -0.27 15.83 0.03
N PHE A 287 0.07 16.06 1.29
CA PHE A 287 -0.88 16.55 2.27
C PHE A 287 -1.33 17.98 1.99
N PHE A 288 -0.52 18.77 1.30
CA PHE A 288 -0.98 20.06 0.78
C PHE A 288 -2.15 19.92 -0.21
N LEU A 289 -2.33 18.76 -0.87
CA LEU A 289 -3.39 18.55 -1.86
C LEU A 289 -4.73 18.08 -1.25
N ILE A 290 -4.76 17.64 0.02
CA ILE A 290 -5.96 17.04 0.64
C ILE A 290 -6.83 18.06 1.38
N PRO A 291 -8.13 17.82 1.62
CA PRO A 291 -8.98 18.75 2.37
C PRO A 291 -8.39 19.15 3.73
N THR A 292 -8.45 20.44 4.08
CA THR A 292 -7.79 20.99 5.28
C THR A 292 -8.32 20.39 6.58
N GLU A 293 -9.61 20.06 6.66
CA GLU A 293 -10.26 19.43 7.82
C GLU A 293 -9.77 18.00 8.04
N LEU A 294 -9.63 17.23 6.95
CA LEU A 294 -9.06 15.88 6.98
C LEU A 294 -7.60 15.94 7.45
N LEU A 295 -6.83 16.87 6.88
CA LEU A 295 -5.43 17.10 7.26
C LEU A 295 -5.28 17.47 8.74
N PHE A 296 -6.13 18.39 9.23
CA PHE A 296 -6.17 18.77 10.64
C PHE A 296 -6.43 17.55 11.53
N SER A 297 -7.42 16.74 11.15
CA SER A 297 -7.84 15.59 11.93
C SER A 297 -6.75 14.53 12.08
N PHE A 298 -5.94 14.26 11.05
CA PHE A 298 -4.89 13.24 11.13
C PHE A 298 -3.86 13.52 12.23
N TRP A 299 -3.23 14.71 12.20
CA TRP A 299 -2.21 15.03 13.20
C TRP A 299 -2.84 15.31 14.57
N PHE A 300 -4.03 15.92 14.61
CA PHE A 300 -4.71 16.22 15.87
C PHE A 300 -5.08 14.95 16.63
N PHE A 301 -5.72 13.97 15.97
CA PHE A 301 -6.12 12.73 16.63
C PHE A 301 -4.92 11.85 17.01
N TYR A 302 -3.81 11.92 16.26
CA TYR A 302 -2.55 11.29 16.68
C TYR A 302 -1.98 11.94 17.95
N LEU A 303 -1.88 13.27 18.02
CA LEU A 303 -1.40 13.93 19.23
C LEU A 303 -2.36 13.74 20.41
N LEU A 304 -3.67 13.72 20.16
CA LEU A 304 -4.67 13.39 21.17
C LEU A 304 -4.45 11.97 21.71
N SER A 305 -4.20 10.98 20.83
CA SER A 305 -3.94 9.61 21.27
C SER A 305 -2.66 9.49 22.10
N LYS A 306 -1.61 10.25 21.75
CA LYS A 306 -0.40 10.37 22.59
C LYS A 306 -0.67 11.04 23.93
N GLY A 307 -1.51 12.07 23.98
CA GLY A 307 -1.96 12.67 25.23
C GLY A 307 -2.71 11.68 26.12
N LEU A 308 -3.64 10.91 25.53
CA LEU A 308 -4.36 9.86 26.26
C LEU A 308 -3.44 8.74 26.73
N GLU A 309 -2.43 8.37 25.94
CA GLU A 309 -1.42 7.38 26.32
C GLU A 309 -0.59 7.84 27.53
N ILE A 310 -0.13 9.10 27.54
CA ILE A 310 0.57 9.70 28.67
C ILE A 310 -0.31 9.66 29.93
N LEU A 311 -1.58 10.08 29.81
CA LEU A 311 -2.52 10.02 30.92
C LEU A 311 -2.76 8.58 31.40
N GLY A 312 -2.88 7.63 30.48
CA GLY A 312 -3.01 6.21 30.80
C GLY A 312 -1.81 5.70 31.61
N LEU A 313 -0.58 5.96 31.14
CA LEU A 313 0.66 5.58 31.83
C LEU A 313 0.75 6.19 33.23
N MET A 314 0.43 7.48 33.38
CA MET A 314 0.42 8.15 34.68
C MET A 314 -0.60 7.56 35.67
N ASN A 315 -1.68 6.95 35.16
CA ASN A 315 -2.70 6.28 35.97
C ASN A 315 -2.46 4.76 36.09
N GLY A 316 -1.32 4.25 35.64
CA GLY A 316 -0.95 2.83 35.74
C GLY A 316 -1.63 1.91 34.74
N PHE A 317 -2.21 2.44 33.65
CA PHE A 317 -2.73 1.60 32.56
C PHE A 317 -1.60 0.96 31.77
N GLU A 318 -1.77 -0.31 31.43
CA GLU A 318 -0.91 -1.01 30.47
C GLU A 318 -1.22 -0.51 29.05
N THR A 319 -0.16 -0.14 28.32
CA THR A 319 -0.27 0.45 26.98
C THR A 319 0.25 -0.45 25.87
N GLU A 320 0.74 -1.65 26.17
CA GLU A 320 1.24 -2.55 25.12
C GLU A 320 0.13 -3.01 24.16
N ALA A 321 0.48 -3.12 22.88
CA ALA A 321 -0.42 -3.53 21.81
C ALA A 321 0.34 -4.36 20.78
N ARG A 322 -0.24 -5.47 20.31
CA ARG A 322 0.33 -6.19 19.17
C ARG A 322 0.02 -5.43 17.88
N HIS A 323 0.90 -5.52 16.89
CA HIS A 323 0.66 -5.01 15.51
C HIS A 323 0.28 -3.53 15.38
N ALA A 324 0.44 -2.71 16.41
CA ALA A 324 0.20 -1.27 16.39
C ALA A 324 1.30 -0.54 17.17
N ALA A 325 1.78 0.57 16.62
CA ALA A 325 2.74 1.45 17.29
C ALA A 325 2.02 2.51 18.14
N ALA A 326 1.02 2.08 18.92
CA ALA A 326 0.14 2.93 19.72
C ALA A 326 -0.34 2.16 20.96
N ALA A 327 -0.83 2.88 21.96
CA ALA A 327 -1.33 2.26 23.19
C ALA A 327 -2.49 1.28 22.91
N GLY A 328 -2.58 0.19 23.69
CA GLY A 328 -3.59 -0.87 23.53
C GLY A 328 -5.03 -0.34 23.38
N PHE A 329 -5.47 0.55 24.26
CA PHE A 329 -6.81 1.15 24.18
C PHE A 329 -7.00 2.04 22.93
N VAL A 330 -5.94 2.70 22.45
CA VAL A 330 -5.96 3.47 21.20
C VAL A 330 -6.07 2.53 20.01
N LYS A 331 -5.30 1.42 19.99
CA LYS A 331 -5.42 0.36 18.97
C LYS A 331 -6.88 -0.09 18.87
N TRP A 332 -7.50 -0.51 19.98
CA TRP A 332 -8.87 -1.03 19.95
C TRP A 332 -9.89 0.02 19.53
N SER A 333 -9.74 1.27 19.98
CA SER A 333 -10.57 2.39 19.52
C SER A 333 -10.45 2.61 18.01
N CYS A 334 -9.23 2.58 17.47
CA CYS A 334 -9.00 2.70 16.03
C CYS A 334 -9.54 1.49 15.26
N SER A 335 -9.40 0.27 15.78
CA SER A 335 -9.99 -0.92 15.18
C SER A 335 -11.50 -0.78 15.06
N GLY A 336 -12.19 -0.38 16.14
CA GLY A 336 -13.63 -0.10 16.10
C GLY A 336 -14.01 1.02 15.12
N ALA A 337 -13.20 2.06 15.05
CA ALA A 337 -13.37 3.15 14.10
C ALA A 337 -13.27 2.69 12.64
N PHE A 338 -12.39 1.74 12.31
CA PHE A 338 -12.32 1.15 10.97
C PHE A 338 -13.64 0.49 10.56
N PHE A 339 -14.28 -0.26 11.45
CA PHE A 339 -15.61 -0.85 11.18
C PHE A 339 -16.67 0.23 10.98
N ALA A 340 -16.66 1.30 11.78
CA ALA A 340 -17.59 2.41 11.62
C ALA A 340 -17.36 3.17 10.31
N VAL A 341 -16.12 3.41 9.90
CA VAL A 341 -15.79 4.03 8.59
C VAL A 341 -16.24 3.12 7.45
N ALA A 342 -15.95 1.82 7.49
CA ALA A 342 -16.40 0.87 6.48
C ALA A 342 -17.93 0.85 6.37
N PHE A 343 -18.63 0.81 7.50
CA PHE A 343 -20.09 0.92 7.56
C PHE A 343 -20.58 2.23 6.95
N TYR A 344 -19.98 3.37 7.32
CA TYR A 344 -20.34 4.69 6.80
C TYR A 344 -20.12 4.80 5.28
N ILE A 345 -19.01 4.26 4.75
CA ILE A 345 -18.74 4.17 3.31
C ILE A 345 -19.87 3.43 2.60
N LEU A 346 -20.25 2.25 3.07
CA LEU A 346 -21.32 1.46 2.46
C LEU A 346 -22.69 2.14 2.60
N TYR A 347 -22.95 2.76 3.75
CA TYR A 347 -24.18 3.48 4.02
C TYR A 347 -24.35 4.73 3.14
N SER A 348 -23.27 5.48 2.90
CA SER A 348 -23.26 6.63 1.99
C SER A 348 -23.49 6.20 0.53
N ALA A 349 -22.96 5.03 0.15
CA ALA A 349 -23.14 4.45 -1.18
C ALA A 349 -24.48 3.72 -1.39
N ARG A 350 -25.38 3.65 -0.39
CA ARG A 350 -26.60 2.80 -0.42
C ARG A 350 -27.49 2.97 -1.65
N HIS A 351 -27.61 4.19 -2.17
CA HIS A 351 -28.43 4.46 -3.35
C HIS A 351 -27.77 3.89 -4.62
N HIS A 352 -26.46 4.04 -4.74
CA HIS A 352 -25.66 3.45 -5.81
C HIS A 352 -25.59 1.91 -5.71
N LEU A 353 -25.46 1.36 -4.51
CA LEU A 353 -25.49 -0.10 -4.29
C LEU A 353 -26.87 -0.70 -4.60
N ARG A 354 -27.97 0.00 -4.28
CA ARG A 354 -29.32 -0.40 -4.70
C ARG A 354 -29.48 -0.38 -6.22
N TYR A 355 -28.93 0.64 -6.88
CA TYR A 355 -28.89 0.72 -8.35
C TYR A 355 -28.14 -0.50 -8.94
N ILE A 356 -26.94 -0.80 -8.44
CA ILE A 356 -26.17 -1.98 -8.85
C ILE A 356 -27.01 -3.25 -8.66
N GLY A 357 -27.66 -3.43 -7.51
CA GLY A 357 -28.50 -4.59 -7.24
C GLY A 357 -29.64 -4.76 -8.26
N ARG A 358 -30.29 -3.66 -8.66
CA ARG A 358 -31.34 -3.68 -9.69
C ARG A 358 -30.79 -3.98 -11.09
N VAL A 359 -29.60 -3.50 -11.43
CA VAL A 359 -28.92 -3.84 -12.70
C VAL A 359 -28.54 -5.33 -12.73
N VAL A 360 -28.09 -5.88 -11.60
CA VAL A 360 -27.77 -7.29 -11.43
C VAL A 360 -29.02 -8.16 -11.57
N ALA A 361 -30.13 -7.74 -10.97
CA ALA A 361 -31.43 -8.40 -11.10
C ALA A 361 -32.10 -8.23 -12.48
N GLY A 362 -31.53 -7.41 -13.36
CA GLY A 362 -32.09 -7.14 -14.70
C GLY A 362 -33.32 -6.24 -14.71
N ILE A 363 -33.58 -5.54 -13.61
CA ILE A 363 -34.69 -4.60 -13.46
C ILE A 363 -34.35 -3.25 -14.10
N GLU A 364 -33.09 -2.81 -13.97
CA GLU A 364 -32.61 -1.54 -14.52
C GLU A 364 -31.55 -1.74 -15.60
N SER A 365 -31.46 -0.77 -16.52
CA SER A 365 -30.49 -0.79 -17.61
C SER A 365 -29.07 -0.58 -17.08
N PRO A 366 -28.08 -1.36 -17.56
CA PRO A 366 -26.69 -1.13 -17.20
C PRO A 366 -26.20 0.22 -17.75
N PRO A 367 -25.12 0.79 -17.16
CA PRO A 367 -24.47 1.96 -17.74
C PRO A 367 -24.00 1.68 -19.17
N SER A 368 -23.81 2.76 -19.95
CA SER A 368 -23.36 2.67 -21.34
C SER A 368 -22.09 1.82 -21.48
N ARG A 369 -22.02 1.03 -22.56
CA ARG A 369 -20.86 0.18 -22.84
C ARG A 369 -19.57 1.02 -22.88
N GLY A 370 -18.56 0.62 -22.11
CA GLY A 370 -17.29 1.34 -21.98
C GLY A 370 -17.24 2.37 -20.84
N GLY A 371 -18.32 2.55 -20.06
CA GLY A 371 -18.32 3.46 -18.91
C GLY A 371 -17.49 2.98 -17.71
N GLU A 372 -17.34 1.66 -17.56
CA GLU A 372 -16.63 1.01 -16.45
C GLU A 372 -15.66 -0.06 -16.98
N LEU A 373 -14.70 -0.50 -16.15
CA LEU A 373 -13.73 -1.55 -16.52
C LEU A 373 -14.43 -2.85 -16.95
N MET A 374 -15.46 -3.24 -16.20
CA MET A 374 -16.32 -4.39 -16.47
C MET A 374 -17.77 -4.05 -16.12
N SER A 375 -18.72 -4.84 -16.61
CA SER A 375 -20.14 -4.61 -16.28
C SER A 375 -20.41 -4.87 -14.80
N TYR A 376 -21.40 -4.19 -14.21
CA TYR A 376 -21.75 -4.41 -12.81
C TYR A 376 -22.20 -5.85 -12.51
N ARG A 377 -22.76 -6.56 -13.49
CA ARG A 377 -23.08 -7.99 -13.36
C ARG A 377 -21.84 -8.84 -13.19
N VAL A 378 -20.83 -8.62 -14.03
CA VAL A 378 -19.55 -9.34 -13.97
C VAL A 378 -18.80 -8.98 -12.70
N ALA A 379 -18.77 -7.70 -12.30
CA ALA A 379 -18.13 -7.29 -11.05
C ALA A 379 -18.82 -7.89 -9.81
N PHE A 380 -20.16 -7.89 -9.75
CA PHE A 380 -20.89 -8.43 -8.61
C PHE A 380 -20.70 -9.95 -8.47
N TRP A 381 -20.99 -10.71 -9.53
CA TRP A 381 -20.81 -12.17 -9.47
C TRP A 381 -19.34 -12.57 -9.40
N GLY A 382 -18.44 -11.79 -10.01
CA GLY A 382 -17.00 -11.96 -9.89
C GLY A 382 -16.53 -11.82 -8.44
N LEU A 383 -17.04 -10.83 -7.69
CA LEU A 383 -16.75 -10.67 -6.26
C LEU A 383 -17.26 -11.87 -5.43
N VAL A 384 -18.49 -12.33 -5.69
CA VAL A 384 -19.07 -13.50 -4.99
C VAL A 384 -18.24 -14.76 -5.27
N ILE A 385 -17.92 -15.03 -6.53
CA ILE A 385 -17.13 -16.20 -6.93
C ILE A 385 -15.71 -16.11 -6.35
N ALA A 386 -15.07 -14.95 -6.43
CA ALA A 386 -13.74 -14.73 -5.86
C ALA A 386 -13.72 -15.00 -4.35
N PHE A 387 -14.72 -14.50 -3.63
CA PHE A 387 -14.85 -14.73 -2.19
C PHE A 387 -15.08 -16.20 -1.86
N LEU A 388 -15.90 -16.92 -2.64
CA LEU A 388 -16.08 -18.36 -2.49
C LEU A 388 -14.77 -19.13 -2.75
N VAL A 389 -14.03 -18.77 -3.81
CA VAL A 389 -12.72 -19.38 -4.10
C VAL A 389 -11.75 -19.16 -2.95
N ILE A 390 -11.66 -17.94 -2.40
CA ILE A 390 -10.84 -17.63 -1.23
C ILE A 390 -11.17 -18.55 -0.05
N VAL A 391 -12.45 -18.65 0.30
CA VAL A 391 -12.91 -19.47 1.44
C VAL A 391 -12.60 -20.94 1.22
N LEU A 392 -12.94 -21.48 0.04
CA LEU A 392 -12.69 -22.88 -0.30
C LEU A 392 -11.20 -23.21 -0.36
N TRP A 393 -10.36 -22.30 -0.84
CA TRP A 393 -8.91 -22.48 -0.87
C TRP A 393 -8.30 -22.46 0.53
N CYS A 394 -8.80 -21.59 1.42
CA CYS A 394 -8.43 -21.58 2.84
C CYS A 394 -8.84 -22.85 3.57
N MET A 395 -10.03 -23.38 3.27
CA MET A 395 -10.48 -24.68 3.77
C MET A 395 -9.58 -25.82 3.27
N ARG A 396 -9.15 -25.76 2.00
CA ARG A 396 -8.19 -26.71 1.44
C ARG A 396 -6.83 -26.65 2.14
N MET A 397 -6.36 -25.47 2.54
CA MET A 397 -5.15 -25.31 3.38
C MET A 397 -5.36 -25.80 4.82
N GLY A 398 -6.61 -25.96 5.25
CA GLY A 398 -6.99 -26.55 6.53
C GLY A 398 -7.64 -25.59 7.51
N MET A 399 -7.87 -24.34 7.14
CA MET A 399 -8.57 -23.39 7.99
C MET A 399 -10.08 -23.72 8.07
N SER A 400 -10.72 -23.46 9.20
CA SER A 400 -12.17 -23.63 9.29
C SER A 400 -12.90 -22.64 8.36
N GLY A 401 -14.00 -23.10 7.75
CA GLY A 401 -14.71 -22.30 6.74
C GLY A 401 -15.24 -20.97 7.27
N TRP A 402 -15.73 -20.95 8.51
CA TRP A 402 -16.22 -19.71 9.14
C TRP A 402 -15.09 -18.72 9.44
N VAL A 403 -13.92 -19.18 9.92
CA VAL A 403 -12.75 -18.31 10.15
C VAL A 403 -12.30 -17.71 8.83
N SER A 404 -12.19 -18.55 7.80
CA SER A 404 -11.85 -18.12 6.43
C SER A 404 -12.79 -17.01 5.94
N ALA A 405 -14.10 -17.21 6.07
CA ALA A 405 -15.09 -16.24 5.63
C ALA A 405 -14.99 -14.92 6.41
N VAL A 406 -14.92 -14.96 7.74
CA VAL A 406 -14.92 -13.74 8.58
C VAL A 406 -13.64 -12.94 8.38
N VAL A 407 -12.48 -13.61 8.42
CA VAL A 407 -11.17 -12.95 8.30
C VAL A 407 -11.03 -12.27 6.93
N PHE A 408 -11.37 -12.96 5.84
CA PHE A 408 -11.33 -12.34 4.51
C PHE A 408 -12.43 -11.30 4.28
N ALA A 409 -13.58 -11.41 4.95
CA ALA A 409 -14.59 -10.35 4.91
C ALA A 409 -14.06 -9.07 5.57
N ILE A 410 -13.39 -9.17 6.72
CA ILE A 410 -12.73 -8.02 7.37
C ILE A 410 -11.62 -7.45 6.46
N TYR A 411 -10.79 -8.31 5.89
CA TYR A 411 -9.72 -7.88 4.97
C TYR A 411 -10.26 -7.11 3.76
N LEU A 412 -11.25 -7.65 3.04
CA LEU A 412 -11.78 -7.03 1.82
C LEU A 412 -12.68 -5.82 2.11
N PHE A 413 -13.64 -5.97 3.03
CA PHE A 413 -14.72 -5.00 3.23
C PHE A 413 -14.46 -3.99 4.35
N VAL A 414 -13.45 -4.21 5.20
CA VAL A 414 -13.07 -3.25 6.25
C VAL A 414 -11.70 -2.66 5.95
N GLN A 415 -10.64 -3.45 6.05
CA GLN A 415 -9.28 -2.96 5.83
C GLN A 415 -9.10 -2.42 4.40
N GLY A 416 -9.48 -3.21 3.39
CA GLY A 416 -9.38 -2.85 1.98
C GLY A 416 -10.14 -1.58 1.63
N LEU A 417 -11.41 -1.46 2.06
CA LEU A 417 -12.22 -0.27 1.80
C LEU A 417 -11.70 0.98 2.52
N VAL A 418 -11.32 0.87 3.80
CA VAL A 418 -10.78 2.00 4.57
C VAL A 418 -9.46 2.45 3.98
N MET A 419 -8.54 1.53 3.62
CA MET A 419 -7.26 1.88 3.00
C MET A 419 -7.43 2.48 1.60
N ALA A 420 -8.35 1.95 0.80
CA ALA A 420 -8.71 2.52 -0.49
C ALA A 420 -9.27 3.95 -0.35
N ARG A 421 -10.06 4.21 0.70
CA ARG A 421 -10.57 5.54 0.99
C ARG A 421 -9.47 6.50 1.46
N CYS A 422 -8.59 6.03 2.34
CA CYS A 422 -7.46 6.77 2.87
C CYS A 422 -6.48 7.26 1.80
N THR A 423 -6.27 6.45 0.76
CA THR A 423 -5.41 6.82 -0.38
C THR A 423 -6.13 7.76 -1.33
N ALA A 424 -7.36 7.40 -1.75
CA ALA A 424 -8.15 8.18 -2.71
C ALA A 424 -8.57 9.57 -2.18
N GLU A 425 -8.94 9.69 -0.91
CA GLU A 425 -9.34 10.95 -0.28
C GLU A 425 -8.19 11.62 0.48
N GLY A 426 -7.47 10.84 1.30
CA GLY A 426 -6.48 11.32 2.25
C GLY A 426 -5.03 11.36 1.75
N GLY A 427 -4.75 10.90 0.53
CA GLY A 427 -3.42 10.98 -0.08
C GLY A 427 -2.32 10.23 0.70
N LEU A 428 -2.69 9.25 1.52
CA LEU A 428 -1.75 8.51 2.33
C LEU A 428 -0.82 7.66 1.45
N LEU A 429 0.49 7.82 1.64
CA LEU A 429 1.54 7.15 0.87
C LEU A 429 1.89 5.76 1.36
N ILE A 430 1.44 5.43 2.56
CA ILE A 430 1.70 4.17 3.25
C ILE A 430 0.36 3.67 3.78
N THR A 431 -0.09 2.51 3.28
CA THR A 431 -1.26 1.81 3.80
C THR A 431 -0.81 0.67 4.70
N GLU A 432 -0.95 0.86 6.00
CA GLU A 432 -0.75 -0.19 6.98
C GLU A 432 -1.79 -0.01 8.08
N GLY A 433 -2.50 -1.08 8.42
CA GLY A 433 -3.53 -1.06 9.46
C GLY A 433 -2.93 -0.99 10.87
N CYS A 434 -3.80 -0.88 11.87
CA CYS A 434 -3.45 -1.00 13.28
C CYS A 434 -3.84 -2.36 13.89
N PHE A 435 -4.33 -3.30 13.07
CA PHE A 435 -4.75 -4.64 13.48
C PHE A 435 -4.67 -5.60 12.30
N THR A 436 -4.55 -6.88 12.59
CA THR A 436 -4.88 -7.97 11.64
C THR A 436 -6.34 -8.41 11.85
N PRO A 437 -7.04 -8.96 10.85
CA PRO A 437 -8.36 -9.54 11.06
C PRO A 437 -8.40 -10.60 12.16
N MET A 438 -7.30 -11.35 12.36
CA MET A 438 -7.15 -12.29 13.46
C MET A 438 -7.27 -11.61 14.83
N ASP A 439 -6.63 -10.44 15.01
CA ASP A 439 -6.70 -9.67 16.25
C ASP A 439 -8.14 -9.37 16.63
N VAL A 440 -8.94 -8.90 15.68
CA VAL A 440 -10.33 -8.49 15.96
C VAL A 440 -11.22 -9.70 16.23
N VAL A 441 -11.09 -10.76 15.43
CA VAL A 441 -11.93 -11.97 15.60
C VAL A 441 -11.67 -12.64 16.95
N THR A 442 -10.43 -12.62 17.42
CA THR A 442 -10.04 -13.27 18.68
C THR A 442 -9.95 -12.30 19.86
N LEU A 443 -10.07 -11.00 19.64
CA LEU A 443 -9.69 -9.95 20.59
C LEU A 443 -8.28 -10.18 21.16
N GLU A 444 -7.35 -10.61 20.30
CA GLU A 444 -5.98 -11.07 20.59
C GLU A 444 -5.88 -12.29 21.54
N LYS A 445 -6.96 -13.04 21.74
CA LYS A 445 -6.95 -14.32 22.46
C LYS A 445 -6.74 -15.47 21.47
N TYR A 446 -5.53 -15.58 20.93
CA TYR A 446 -5.19 -16.54 19.87
C TYR A 446 -5.38 -18.01 20.30
N ALA A 447 -5.32 -18.32 21.60
CA ALA A 447 -5.64 -19.64 22.15
C ALA A 447 -7.09 -20.11 21.86
N THR A 448 -7.98 -19.22 21.40
CA THR A 448 -9.33 -19.59 20.92
C THR A 448 -9.32 -20.32 19.59
N PHE A 449 -8.24 -20.22 18.81
CA PHE A 449 -8.10 -20.91 17.54
C PHE A 449 -7.38 -22.24 17.73
N SER A 450 -7.77 -23.23 16.94
CA SER A 450 -7.06 -24.50 16.90
C SER A 450 -5.66 -24.32 16.29
N PRO A 451 -4.69 -25.20 16.61
CA PRO A 451 -3.37 -25.19 15.99
C PRO A 451 -3.42 -25.22 14.45
N ARG A 452 -4.42 -25.89 13.87
CA ARG A 452 -4.66 -25.91 12.42
C ARG A 452 -5.02 -24.52 11.88
N ASN A 453 -5.92 -23.79 12.55
CA ASN A 453 -6.25 -22.42 12.16
C ASN A 453 -5.05 -21.48 12.35
N LEU A 454 -4.32 -21.60 13.46
CA LEU A 454 -3.13 -20.79 13.75
C LEU A 454 -2.02 -20.98 12.72
N THR A 455 -1.83 -22.21 12.23
CA THR A 455 -0.86 -22.53 11.18
C THR A 455 -1.21 -21.80 9.89
N VAL A 456 -2.45 -21.93 9.41
CA VAL A 456 -2.86 -21.27 8.15
C VAL A 456 -2.88 -19.75 8.32
N MET A 457 -3.35 -19.23 9.46
CA MET A 457 -3.36 -17.80 9.75
C MET A 457 -1.95 -17.19 9.73
N ALA A 458 -0.93 -17.91 10.20
CA ALA A 458 0.44 -17.40 10.14
C ALA A 458 0.91 -17.11 8.71
N PHE A 459 0.55 -17.94 7.74
CA PHE A 459 0.80 -17.65 6.33
C PHE A 459 -0.04 -16.48 5.81
N ILE A 460 -1.34 -16.46 6.15
CA ILE A 460 -2.30 -15.48 5.61
C ILE A 460 -2.03 -14.08 6.15
N ASP A 461 -1.76 -13.92 7.44
CA ASP A 461 -1.42 -12.62 8.03
C ASP A 461 -0.06 -12.12 7.53
N GLY A 462 0.92 -13.02 7.39
CA GLY A 462 2.24 -12.71 6.85
C GLY A 462 2.23 -12.26 5.39
N LEU A 463 1.31 -12.82 4.59
CA LEU A 463 1.18 -12.55 3.15
C LEU A 463 0.24 -11.37 2.83
N PHE A 464 -0.92 -11.28 3.48
CA PHE A 464 -1.99 -10.33 3.08
C PHE A 464 -2.31 -9.25 4.11
N MET A 465 -2.37 -9.60 5.40
CA MET A 465 -3.25 -8.85 6.31
C MET A 465 -2.52 -7.92 7.27
N ARG A 466 -1.20 -8.10 7.46
CA ARG A 466 -0.41 -7.26 8.36
C ARG A 466 0.08 -5.98 7.70
N ASP A 467 0.68 -6.10 6.53
CA ASP A 467 1.27 -5.00 5.78
C ASP A 467 0.45 -4.81 4.51
N LEU A 468 -0.40 -3.80 4.51
CA LEU A 468 -1.34 -3.52 3.41
C LEU A 468 -0.67 -2.69 2.30
N ARG A 469 0.64 -2.43 2.39
CA ARG A 469 1.37 -1.69 1.36
C ARG A 469 1.38 -2.51 0.08
N GLY A 470 1.13 -1.84 -1.05
CA GLY A 470 0.94 -2.54 -2.32
C GLY A 470 -0.41 -3.25 -2.50
N ILE A 471 -1.39 -3.04 -1.61
CA ILE A 471 -2.75 -3.56 -1.78
C ILE A 471 -3.37 -3.04 -3.10
N PRO A 472 -3.81 -3.92 -4.02
CA PRO A 472 -4.04 -3.52 -5.41
C PRO A 472 -5.28 -2.66 -5.62
N ILE A 473 -6.26 -2.65 -4.70
CA ILE A 473 -7.46 -1.80 -4.82
C ILE A 473 -7.10 -0.31 -4.92
N THR A 474 -6.05 0.12 -4.24
CA THR A 474 -5.56 1.52 -4.27
C THR A 474 -5.06 1.86 -5.66
N GLY A 475 -4.17 1.03 -6.21
CA GLY A 475 -3.66 1.14 -7.58
C GLY A 475 -4.75 1.03 -8.64
N TYR A 476 -5.79 0.19 -8.45
CA TYR A 476 -6.92 0.11 -9.37
C TYR A 476 -7.74 1.39 -9.43
N LEU A 477 -7.98 2.03 -8.28
CA LEU A 477 -8.74 3.28 -8.24
C LEU A 477 -7.91 4.44 -8.81
N ASP A 478 -6.63 4.50 -8.49
CA ASP A 478 -5.70 5.49 -9.07
C ASP A 478 -5.56 5.32 -10.58
N ALA A 479 -5.44 4.08 -11.08
CA ALA A 479 -5.38 3.78 -12.50
C ALA A 479 -6.69 4.16 -13.23
N GLN A 480 -7.85 3.89 -12.62
CA GLN A 480 -9.14 4.30 -13.17
C GLN A 480 -9.30 5.83 -13.20
N LYS A 481 -8.88 6.53 -12.14
CA LYS A 481 -8.90 8.00 -12.09
C LYS A 481 -7.95 8.59 -13.13
N LEU A 482 -6.71 8.11 -13.22
CA LEU A 482 -5.75 8.56 -14.23
C LEU A 482 -6.28 8.30 -15.64
N GLY A 483 -6.81 7.09 -15.90
CA GLY A 483 -7.38 6.71 -17.18
C GLY A 483 -8.53 7.62 -17.62
N GLU A 484 -9.32 8.13 -16.67
CA GLU A 484 -10.37 9.13 -16.96
C GLU A 484 -9.78 10.47 -17.40
N GLU A 485 -8.79 10.95 -16.66
CA GLU A 485 -8.15 12.25 -16.86
C GLU A 485 -7.32 12.34 -18.16
N VAL A 486 -6.86 11.19 -18.67
CA VAL A 486 -6.18 11.10 -19.97
C VAL A 486 -7.07 10.56 -21.09
N HIS A 487 -8.35 10.29 -20.81
CA HIS A 487 -9.31 9.72 -21.77
C HIS A 487 -8.89 8.37 -22.38
N LEU A 488 -8.31 7.50 -21.54
CA LEU A 488 -7.99 6.12 -21.92
C LEU A 488 -9.24 5.25 -21.90
N ASP A 489 -9.44 4.45 -22.97
CA ASP A 489 -10.52 3.47 -23.04
C ASP A 489 -10.47 2.48 -21.86
N ARG A 490 -11.63 2.20 -21.26
CA ARG A 490 -11.72 1.37 -20.05
C ARG A 490 -11.36 -0.09 -20.30
N GLN A 491 -11.64 -0.63 -21.50
CA GLN A 491 -11.26 -2.00 -21.83
C GLN A 491 -9.76 -2.13 -22.09
N VAL A 492 -9.15 -1.12 -22.72
CA VAL A 492 -7.69 -1.02 -22.85
C VAL A 492 -7.06 -0.94 -21.47
N LEU A 493 -7.57 -0.08 -20.58
CA LEU A 493 -7.08 0.04 -19.21
C LEU A 493 -7.17 -1.30 -18.46
N LEU A 494 -8.29 -2.02 -18.57
CA LEU A 494 -8.44 -3.34 -17.95
C LEU A 494 -7.36 -4.32 -18.45
N ARG A 495 -7.11 -4.37 -19.77
CA ARG A 495 -6.08 -5.25 -20.35
C ARG A 495 -4.68 -4.85 -19.90
N VAL A 496 -4.40 -3.55 -19.80
CA VAL A 496 -3.13 -3.01 -19.29
C VAL A 496 -2.91 -3.40 -17.84
N ILE A 497 -3.95 -3.32 -16.99
CA ILE A 497 -3.88 -3.74 -15.59
C ILE A 497 -3.64 -5.25 -15.50
N ILE A 498 -4.48 -6.08 -16.12
CA ILE A 498 -4.37 -7.55 -16.01
C ILE A 498 -3.05 -8.05 -16.62
N GLY A 499 -2.71 -7.60 -17.83
CA GLY A 499 -1.47 -7.99 -18.51
C GLY A 499 -0.23 -7.48 -17.79
N GLY A 500 -0.27 -6.24 -17.30
CA GLY A 500 0.81 -5.64 -16.54
C GLY A 500 1.07 -6.35 -15.21
N MET A 501 0.01 -6.68 -14.46
CA MET A 501 0.13 -7.45 -13.23
C MET A 501 0.65 -8.87 -13.48
N GLY A 502 0.12 -9.58 -14.48
CA GLY A 502 0.58 -10.93 -14.81
C GLY A 502 2.07 -10.96 -15.17
N LEU A 503 2.51 -9.99 -15.97
CA LEU A 503 3.93 -9.86 -16.32
C LEU A 503 4.80 -9.44 -15.12
N ALA A 504 4.33 -8.51 -14.30
CA ALA A 504 5.04 -8.08 -13.10
C ALA A 504 5.25 -9.24 -12.12
N ILE A 505 4.23 -10.07 -11.90
CA ILE A 505 4.34 -11.30 -11.09
C ILE A 505 5.39 -12.23 -11.69
N LEU A 506 5.34 -12.48 -12.99
CA LEU A 506 6.29 -13.36 -13.66
C LEU A 506 7.72 -12.87 -13.54
N VAL A 507 7.99 -11.60 -13.85
CA VAL A 507 9.34 -11.04 -13.82
C VAL A 507 9.86 -10.96 -12.38
N ALA A 508 9.04 -10.48 -11.44
CA ALA A 508 9.43 -10.43 -10.03
C ALA A 508 9.70 -11.83 -9.48
N PHE A 509 8.90 -12.84 -9.83
CA PHE A 509 9.11 -14.23 -9.42
C PHE A 509 10.47 -14.75 -9.91
N LEU A 510 10.75 -14.62 -11.22
CA LEU A 510 12.00 -15.12 -11.80
C LEU A 510 13.23 -14.44 -11.17
N PHE A 511 13.19 -13.10 -11.03
CA PHE A 511 14.32 -12.34 -10.52
C PHE A 511 14.52 -12.50 -9.02
N GLN A 512 13.45 -12.39 -8.22
CA GLN A 512 13.57 -12.48 -6.76
C GLN A 512 13.70 -13.90 -6.24
N LEU A 513 13.35 -14.91 -7.02
CA LEU A 513 13.72 -16.29 -6.68
C LEU A 513 15.21 -16.53 -6.94
N TRP A 514 15.76 -15.96 -8.01
CA TRP A 514 17.19 -16.05 -8.32
C TRP A 514 18.07 -15.39 -7.24
N LEU A 515 17.63 -14.26 -6.68
CA LEU A 515 18.40 -13.48 -5.70
C LEU A 515 18.87 -14.31 -4.46
N PRO A 516 17.98 -14.94 -3.67
CA PRO A 516 18.36 -15.75 -2.51
C PRO A 516 19.27 -16.93 -2.85
N TYR A 517 19.04 -17.61 -3.97
CA TYR A 517 19.93 -18.71 -4.37
C TYR A 517 21.33 -18.22 -4.74
N HIS A 518 21.47 -17.01 -5.27
CA HIS A 518 22.76 -16.46 -5.68
C HIS A 518 23.52 -15.77 -4.54
N TYR A 519 22.84 -14.99 -3.70
CA TYR A 519 23.45 -14.20 -2.62
C TYR A 519 23.31 -14.85 -1.24
N GLY A 520 22.37 -15.79 -1.07
CA GLY A 520 21.91 -16.28 0.23
C GLY A 520 20.92 -15.30 0.87
N ALA A 521 19.71 -15.74 1.20
CA ALA A 521 18.70 -14.88 1.83
C ALA A 521 19.17 -14.23 3.15
N LEU A 522 20.12 -14.84 3.85
CA LEU A 522 20.72 -14.26 5.07
C LEU A 522 21.53 -12.98 4.79
N ASN A 523 22.05 -12.82 3.57
CA ASN A 523 22.80 -11.65 3.13
C ASN A 523 21.93 -10.62 2.39
N LEU A 524 20.63 -10.86 2.26
CA LEU A 524 19.66 -9.94 1.69
C LEU A 524 18.91 -9.20 2.82
N TYR A 525 18.05 -8.25 2.45
CA TYR A 525 17.32 -7.41 3.41
C TYR A 525 16.65 -8.24 4.52
N SER A 526 17.15 -8.08 5.74
CA SER A 526 16.79 -8.93 6.89
C SER A 526 15.32 -8.85 7.26
N TYR A 527 14.70 -7.68 7.11
CA TYR A 527 13.27 -7.51 7.39
C TYR A 527 12.42 -8.51 6.60
N VAL A 528 12.70 -8.66 5.30
CA VAL A 528 11.95 -9.53 4.39
C VAL A 528 12.15 -11.01 4.72
N TYR A 529 13.41 -11.45 4.85
CA TYR A 529 13.74 -12.87 4.93
C TYR A 529 13.82 -13.44 6.35
N GLN A 530 14.01 -12.61 7.37
CA GLN A 530 14.35 -13.03 8.74
C GLN A 530 13.40 -12.49 9.83
N HIS A 531 12.60 -11.46 9.54
CA HIS A 531 11.66 -10.88 10.51
C HIS A 531 10.20 -11.05 10.08
N ALA A 532 9.82 -10.47 8.94
CA ALA A 532 8.43 -10.45 8.47
C ALA A 532 7.90 -11.85 8.15
N SER A 533 8.72 -12.71 7.53
CA SER A 533 8.39 -14.07 7.13
C SER A 533 8.18 -15.05 8.30
N VAL A 534 8.70 -14.71 9.48
CA VAL A 534 8.67 -15.57 10.68
C VAL A 534 7.79 -15.02 11.80
N GLN A 535 7.36 -13.76 11.70
CA GLN A 535 6.66 -13.03 12.75
C GLN A 535 5.48 -13.82 13.32
N PHE A 536 4.54 -14.21 12.47
CA PHE A 536 3.31 -14.87 12.93
C PHE A 536 3.53 -16.31 13.40
N PHE A 537 4.54 -17.00 12.89
CA PHE A 537 4.93 -18.31 13.44
C PHE A 537 5.51 -18.13 14.86
N ARG A 538 6.32 -17.11 15.11
CA ARG A 538 6.82 -16.81 16.46
C ARG A 538 5.70 -16.42 17.42
N GLU A 539 4.78 -15.55 16.98
CA GLU A 539 3.67 -15.07 17.79
C GLU A 539 2.64 -16.18 18.10
N ASN A 540 2.42 -17.11 17.16
CA ASN A 540 1.44 -18.19 17.34
C ASN A 540 2.00 -19.40 18.09
N ALA A 541 3.33 -19.61 18.11
CA ALA A 541 3.97 -20.80 18.66
C ALA A 541 3.56 -21.13 20.11
N PRO A 542 3.45 -20.16 21.05
CA PRO A 542 3.02 -20.46 22.42
C PRO A 542 1.64 -21.12 22.52
N PHE A 543 0.75 -20.88 21.54
CA PHE A 543 -0.63 -21.36 21.55
C PHE A 543 -0.82 -22.71 20.86
N MET A 544 0.23 -23.23 20.21
CA MET A 544 0.19 -24.49 19.48
C MET A 544 0.11 -25.72 20.40
N THR A 545 0.64 -25.64 21.62
CA THR A 545 0.65 -26.75 22.60
C THR A 545 -0.27 -26.50 23.80
N GLY A 546 -1.32 -25.70 23.62
CA GLY A 546 -2.28 -25.40 24.69
C GLY A 546 -1.83 -24.32 25.66
N GLY A 547 -0.93 -23.41 25.23
CA GLY A 547 -0.64 -22.19 26.00
C GLY A 547 -1.93 -21.42 26.29
N GLN A 548 -2.11 -21.02 27.55
CA GLN A 548 -3.27 -20.23 27.95
C GLN A 548 -2.96 -18.75 27.76
N ASP A 549 -3.77 -18.08 26.94
CA ASP A 549 -3.85 -16.63 26.99
C ASP A 549 -4.48 -16.17 28.31
N ALA A 550 -4.02 -15.04 28.82
CA ALA A 550 -4.74 -14.32 29.86
C ALA A 550 -6.20 -14.06 29.40
N PRO A 551 -7.17 -13.99 30.33
CA PRO A 551 -8.54 -13.58 30.00
C PRO A 551 -8.54 -12.29 29.17
N ILE A 552 -9.43 -12.18 28.18
CA ILE A 552 -9.55 -10.95 27.38
C ILE A 552 -9.82 -9.79 28.35
N PRO A 553 -8.93 -8.80 28.43
CA PRO A 553 -9.16 -7.65 29.29
C PRO A 553 -10.44 -6.94 28.86
N SER A 554 -11.27 -6.55 29.84
CA SER A 554 -12.56 -5.89 29.60
C SER A 554 -12.44 -4.61 28.76
N TYR A 555 -11.26 -3.96 28.79
CA TYR A 555 -11.00 -2.76 28.02
C TYR A 555 -10.99 -3.01 26.50
N ARG A 556 -10.58 -4.19 26.00
CA ARG A 556 -10.46 -4.45 24.55
C ARG A 556 -11.81 -4.32 23.81
N PRO A 557 -12.87 -5.08 24.16
CA PRO A 557 -14.17 -4.93 23.52
C PRO A 557 -14.82 -3.58 23.83
N LEU A 558 -14.59 -3.00 25.02
CA LEU A 558 -15.11 -1.69 25.39
C LEU A 558 -14.57 -0.60 24.45
N PHE A 559 -13.25 -0.50 24.28
CA PHE A 559 -12.63 0.50 23.42
C PHE A 559 -12.93 0.26 21.94
N LEU A 560 -13.05 -1.00 21.50
CA LEU A 560 -13.55 -1.31 20.16
C LEU A 560 -14.95 -0.75 19.95
N GLY A 561 -15.89 -1.01 20.86
CA GLY A 561 -17.24 -0.46 20.78
C GLY A 561 -17.26 1.07 20.86
N LEU A 562 -16.46 1.65 21.76
CA LEU A 562 -16.36 3.10 21.94
C LEU A 562 -15.82 3.78 20.67
N GLY A 563 -14.76 3.22 20.08
CA GLY A 563 -14.19 3.72 18.83
C GLY A 563 -15.19 3.70 17.68
N PHE A 564 -16.00 2.64 17.58
CA PHE A 564 -17.09 2.56 16.61
C PHE A 564 -18.12 3.69 16.82
N VAL A 565 -18.60 3.87 18.06
CA VAL A 565 -19.61 4.88 18.39
C VAL A 565 -19.07 6.30 18.20
N ILE A 566 -17.86 6.60 18.66
CA ILE A 566 -17.21 7.91 18.48
C ILE A 566 -17.12 8.25 16.99
N THR A 567 -16.72 7.29 16.17
CA THR A 567 -16.58 7.52 14.72
C THR A 567 -17.90 7.80 14.04
N LEU A 568 -18.98 7.09 14.42
CA LEU A 568 -20.32 7.39 13.92
C LEU A 568 -20.82 8.74 14.41
N ALA A 569 -20.51 9.12 15.65
CA ALA A 569 -20.85 10.44 16.19
C ALA A 569 -20.11 11.55 15.43
N LEU A 570 -18.83 11.36 15.10
CA LEU A 570 -18.07 12.29 14.25
C LEU A 570 -18.68 12.38 12.84
N ALA A 571 -19.07 11.25 12.24
CA ALA A 571 -19.68 11.21 10.92
C ALA A 571 -21.05 11.92 10.90
N TRP A 572 -21.86 11.71 11.94
CA TRP A 572 -23.14 12.38 12.13
C TRP A 572 -22.96 13.87 12.39
N ALA A 573 -22.05 14.27 13.28
CA ALA A 573 -21.75 15.67 13.58
C ALA A 573 -21.32 16.42 12.31
N ARG A 574 -20.51 15.80 11.46
CA ARG A 574 -20.11 16.37 10.16
C ARG A 574 -21.27 16.50 9.17
N ALA A 575 -22.26 15.62 9.24
CA ALA A 575 -23.45 15.68 8.39
C ALA A 575 -24.45 16.76 8.84
N VAL A 576 -24.48 17.09 10.14
CA VAL A 576 -25.44 18.03 10.74
C VAL A 576 -24.84 19.44 10.88
N PHE A 577 -23.60 19.55 11.36
CA PHE A 577 -22.95 20.82 11.64
C PHE A 577 -22.05 21.25 10.48
N VAL A 578 -22.45 22.32 9.80
CA VAL A 578 -21.67 22.91 8.70
C VAL A 578 -20.34 23.45 9.25
N GLY A 579 -19.23 23.03 8.66
CA GLY A 579 -17.88 23.44 9.07
C GLY A 579 -17.33 22.68 10.29
N PHE A 580 -17.92 21.55 10.67
CA PHE A 580 -17.37 20.70 11.72
C PHE A 580 -15.94 20.24 11.36
N PRO A 581 -14.92 20.54 12.19
CA PRO A 581 -13.52 20.44 11.79
C PRO A 581 -12.98 19.00 11.81
N PHE A 582 -13.63 18.10 12.53
CA PHE A 582 -13.13 16.74 12.73
C PHE A 582 -13.68 15.76 11.70
N HIS A 583 -12.75 15.02 11.09
CA HIS A 583 -13.03 14.02 10.09
C HIS A 583 -12.96 12.61 10.70
N PRO A 584 -13.97 11.74 10.50
CA PRO A 584 -13.98 10.37 11.05
C PRO A 584 -12.75 9.54 10.65
N LEU A 585 -12.29 9.73 9.41
CA LEU A 585 -11.10 9.07 8.88
C LEU A 585 -9.82 9.44 9.65
N GLY A 586 -9.72 10.69 10.15
CA GLY A 586 -8.58 11.13 10.94
C GLY A 586 -8.48 10.39 12.28
N PHE A 587 -9.63 10.18 12.94
CA PHE A 587 -9.69 9.40 14.18
C PHE A 587 -9.35 7.93 13.93
N ALA A 588 -9.97 7.32 12.92
CA ALA A 588 -9.74 5.91 12.60
C ALA A 588 -8.26 5.60 12.29
N MET A 589 -7.57 6.52 11.62
CA MET A 589 -6.19 6.32 11.20
C MET A 589 -5.15 6.67 12.26
N SER A 590 -5.54 7.19 13.43
CA SER A 590 -4.58 7.72 14.42
C SER A 590 -3.59 6.69 14.99
N ALA A 591 -3.93 5.39 15.02
CA ALA A 591 -3.02 4.31 15.41
C ALA A 591 -2.29 3.63 14.24
N THR A 592 -2.55 4.06 13.00
CA THR A 592 -1.95 3.44 11.81
C THR A 592 -0.53 3.92 11.59
N TRP A 593 0.33 3.04 11.09
CA TRP A 593 1.73 3.36 10.86
C TRP A 593 1.93 4.59 9.96
N GLY A 594 1.08 4.75 8.93
CA GLY A 594 1.15 5.91 8.03
C GLY A 594 0.97 7.24 8.75
N VAL A 595 0.02 7.35 9.68
CA VAL A 595 -0.17 8.58 10.48
C VAL A 595 0.91 8.69 11.57
N VAL A 596 1.25 7.59 12.25
CA VAL A 596 2.28 7.56 13.30
C VAL A 596 3.63 8.06 12.80
N VAL A 597 3.99 7.77 11.55
CA VAL A 597 5.21 8.28 10.92
C VAL A 597 5.02 9.71 10.40
N LEU A 598 3.93 9.98 9.68
CA LEU A 598 3.81 11.20 8.89
C LEU A 598 3.06 12.35 9.59
N TRP A 599 2.65 12.20 10.86
CA TRP A 599 1.88 13.22 11.60
C TRP A 599 2.55 14.59 11.59
N PHE A 600 3.89 14.64 11.70
CA PHE A 600 4.62 15.91 11.74
C PHE A 600 4.62 16.58 10.36
N SER A 601 4.81 15.81 9.28
CA SER A 601 4.67 16.30 7.91
C SER A 601 3.24 16.78 7.61
N MET A 602 2.22 16.10 8.15
CA MET A 602 0.82 16.53 8.07
C MET A 602 0.59 17.86 8.80
N LEU A 603 1.15 18.00 10.02
CA LEU A 603 1.10 19.24 10.79
C LEU A 603 1.76 20.40 10.03
N VAL A 604 2.94 20.20 9.46
CA VAL A 604 3.64 21.23 8.66
C VAL A 604 2.82 21.61 7.43
N ALA A 605 2.29 20.64 6.69
CA ALA A 605 1.41 20.91 5.56
C ALA A 605 0.17 21.71 5.98
N TRP A 606 -0.42 21.42 7.14
CA TRP A 606 -1.57 22.14 7.68
C TRP A 606 -1.21 23.58 8.06
N LEU A 607 -0.09 23.78 8.76
CA LEU A 607 0.42 25.09 9.17
C LEU A 607 0.68 26.01 7.97
N ILE A 608 1.06 25.45 6.82
CA ILE A 608 1.23 26.21 5.58
C ILE A 608 -0.13 26.43 4.88
N LYS A 609 -0.92 25.36 4.74
CA LYS A 609 -2.15 25.37 3.93
C LYS A 609 -3.26 26.21 4.54
N ALA A 610 -3.48 26.12 5.85
CA ALA A 610 -4.61 26.80 6.49
C ALA A 610 -4.51 28.33 6.37
N PRO A 611 -3.38 29.00 6.67
CA PRO A 611 -3.21 30.43 6.40
C PRO A 611 -3.26 30.77 4.90
N LEU A 612 -2.63 29.97 4.05
CA LEU A 612 -2.62 30.20 2.60
C LEU A 612 -4.04 30.25 2.02
N LEU A 613 -4.91 29.32 2.43
CA LEU A 613 -6.31 29.32 2.01
C LEU A 613 -7.11 30.44 2.67
N ARG A 614 -6.87 30.73 3.96
CA ARG A 614 -7.60 31.78 4.69
C ARG A 614 -7.32 33.18 4.15
N TYR A 615 -6.07 33.49 3.80
CA TYR A 615 -5.65 34.83 3.38
C TYR A 615 -5.48 34.97 1.86
N GLY A 616 -5.05 33.91 1.16
CA GLY A 616 -4.79 33.93 -0.28
C GLY A 616 -5.88 33.28 -1.14
N GLY A 617 -6.80 32.54 -0.54
CA GLY A 617 -7.89 31.85 -1.23
C GLY A 617 -7.41 30.83 -2.27
N MET A 618 -8.35 30.41 -3.14
CA MET A 618 -8.09 29.35 -4.13
C MET A 618 -7.14 29.79 -5.26
N ALA A 619 -7.04 31.09 -5.52
CA ALA A 619 -6.11 31.63 -6.53
C ALA A 619 -4.65 31.41 -6.10
N MET A 620 -4.32 31.73 -4.84
CA MET A 620 -2.99 31.47 -4.29
C MET A 620 -2.69 29.97 -4.25
N TYR A 621 -3.67 29.15 -3.85
CA TYR A 621 -3.53 27.69 -3.84
C TYR A 621 -3.11 27.14 -5.21
N ARG A 622 -3.80 27.56 -6.29
CA ARG A 622 -3.45 27.13 -7.65
C ARG A 622 -2.05 27.57 -8.09
N ARG A 623 -1.61 28.74 -7.65
CA ARG A 623 -0.29 29.29 -7.98
C ARG A 623 0.85 28.56 -7.27
N VAL A 624 0.65 28.15 -6.03
CA VAL A 624 1.66 27.46 -5.23
C VAL A 624 1.62 25.94 -5.42
N ARG A 625 0.50 25.35 -5.86
CA ARG A 625 0.38 23.90 -6.10
C ARG A 625 1.56 23.27 -6.86
N PRO A 626 2.09 23.85 -7.96
CA PRO A 626 3.25 23.29 -8.65
C PRO A 626 4.50 23.14 -7.76
N PHE A 627 4.72 24.04 -6.80
CA PHE A 627 5.83 23.94 -5.83
C PHE A 627 5.71 22.68 -4.96
N PHE A 628 4.52 22.37 -4.45
CA PHE A 628 4.30 21.15 -3.66
C PHE A 628 4.42 19.87 -4.49
N LEU A 629 3.99 19.90 -5.76
CA LEU A 629 4.25 18.81 -6.71
C LEU A 629 5.76 18.65 -6.99
N GLY A 630 6.48 19.76 -7.03
CA GLY A 630 7.94 19.81 -7.12
C GLY A 630 8.60 19.12 -5.93
N MET A 631 8.17 19.41 -4.70
CA MET A 631 8.70 18.76 -3.49
C MET A 631 8.51 17.24 -3.52
N ILE A 632 7.34 16.76 -3.95
CA ILE A 632 7.11 15.32 -4.15
C ILE A 632 8.12 14.76 -5.16
N PHE A 633 8.22 15.39 -6.32
CA PHE A 633 9.09 14.94 -7.38
C PHE A 633 10.55 14.92 -6.96
N GLY A 634 11.08 16.01 -6.38
CA GLY A 634 12.49 16.11 -6.04
C GLY A 634 12.91 15.10 -4.98
N GLU A 635 12.04 14.83 -4.01
CA GLU A 635 12.27 13.82 -3.00
C GLU A 635 12.30 12.38 -3.58
N PHE A 636 11.27 12.03 -4.36
CA PHE A 636 11.18 10.70 -4.97
C PHE A 636 12.24 10.45 -6.04
N PHE A 637 12.58 11.49 -6.81
CA PHE A 637 13.66 11.43 -7.79
C PHE A 637 15.01 11.26 -7.10
N SER A 638 15.27 12.00 -6.01
CA SER A 638 16.48 11.82 -5.19
C SER A 638 16.59 10.38 -4.68
N ALA A 639 15.50 9.82 -4.14
CA ALA A 639 15.47 8.44 -3.65
C ALA A 639 15.87 7.44 -4.74
N ALA A 640 15.31 7.56 -5.94
CA ALA A 640 15.66 6.69 -7.07
C ALA A 640 17.12 6.86 -7.53
N VAL A 641 17.64 8.09 -7.57
CA VAL A 641 19.03 8.38 -7.95
C VAL A 641 20.00 7.79 -6.94
N TRP A 642 19.79 8.01 -5.65
CA TRP A 642 20.63 7.45 -4.59
C TRP A 642 20.57 5.93 -4.54
N ALA A 643 19.40 5.32 -4.78
CA ALA A 643 19.28 3.87 -4.93
C ALA A 643 20.15 3.34 -6.08
N LEU A 644 20.15 4.02 -7.23
CA LEU A 644 20.99 3.66 -8.36
C LEU A 644 22.49 3.82 -8.05
N LEU A 645 22.87 4.91 -7.37
CA LEU A 645 24.26 5.13 -6.95
C LEU A 645 24.73 4.05 -5.97
N ALA A 646 23.89 3.69 -4.98
CA ALA A 646 24.19 2.61 -4.04
C ALA A 646 24.37 1.26 -4.75
N LEU A 647 23.55 0.97 -5.76
CA LEU A 647 23.68 -0.24 -6.56
C LEU A 647 24.97 -0.29 -7.40
N LEU A 648 25.33 0.82 -8.05
CA LEU A 648 26.48 0.88 -8.96
C LEU A 648 27.81 1.05 -8.24
N PHE A 649 27.85 1.86 -7.19
CA PHE A 649 29.08 2.31 -6.53
C PHE A 649 29.19 1.86 -5.07
N ARG A 650 28.18 1.18 -4.52
CA ARG A 650 28.13 0.73 -3.11
C ARG A 650 28.31 1.86 -2.11
N VAL A 651 27.81 3.04 -2.45
CA VAL A 651 27.74 4.21 -1.55
C VAL A 651 26.56 4.06 -0.58
N GLU A 652 26.67 4.68 0.59
CA GLU A 652 25.54 4.79 1.51
C GLU A 652 24.53 5.81 0.99
N THR A 653 23.24 5.58 1.25
CA THR A 653 22.17 6.51 0.87
C THR A 653 21.81 7.43 2.03
N PRO A 654 21.33 8.65 1.76
CA PRO A 654 20.74 9.48 2.80
C PRO A 654 19.55 8.80 3.46
N ASP A 655 19.32 9.13 4.73
CA ASP A 655 18.11 8.70 5.44
C ASP A 655 16.93 9.52 4.93
N TYR A 656 15.97 8.80 4.38
CA TYR A 656 14.72 9.39 3.93
C TYR A 656 13.68 9.32 5.08
N PRO A 657 12.95 10.41 5.38
CA PRO A 657 12.02 10.51 6.51
C PRO A 657 10.68 9.77 6.26
N TRP A 658 10.76 8.58 5.68
CA TRP A 658 9.74 7.54 5.63
C TRP A 658 10.41 6.19 5.88
N PRO A 659 9.69 5.27 6.56
CA PRO A 659 10.19 3.99 7.07
C PRO A 659 10.64 3.01 6.00
#